data_AF-A0A838UJQ8-F1
#
_entry.id   AF-A0A838UJQ8-F1
#
_cell.length_a   1.000
_cell.length_b   1.000
_cell.length_c   1.000
_cell.angle_alpha   90.00
_cell.angle_beta   90.00
_cell.angle_gamma   90.00
#
_symmetry.space_group_name_H-M   'P 1'
#
loop_
_entity.id
_entity.type
_entity.pdbx_description
1 polymer ?
#
loop_
_entity_poly.entity_id
_entity_poly.type
_entity_poly.pdbx_seq_one_letter_code
_entity_poly.pdbx_strand_id
1 'polypeptide(L)'
;PNLSEAQRARLFDAAVTLAAAVRYRTLGTIEFLLDAESGEFAFLEANPRLQVEHTVTEQVTGEDLVQAQILLAAGEILAGLGLTATPAARGFAIQARVNLETLAADGTVQPTGGRLTAYEPPSGPGVRVDGQGYGGYVANPNYDSLLAKVIGSGPSLKGAAARTARALAEFRIEGAETNANLLRALLAEPDVLAGNATTRFVEDHAETLAATATALPVRAFEPDPDLAAKTATPIETVVGAVAIAASLQATVGSIDVAQGDLVRPGQAVAILEAMKMEHVVAARVGGRVARVVAAKGAVLMKGEPILFIVPEEVESAVEDAEAAVDLDHIRPDLAEANERWRLTRDEARPEAVARRRSRNQRTARENIDDLVDAGSFLEYGAFAVAAQRRRRSAEELTRMSPADGLVCGVGSVNGALFPPEQARCAALAYDFTVLAGTQGVMNHRKTDRLLEIVADQELPVVWFAEGGGGRPGDTDGAGASGLATPSFKAFAALAGVVPKIAVVSGRCFAGNASFAGLSEILICTEDANIGMGGPAMIEGGGLGVFAPEDIGPMSVRRANGVVDILAEDEADATRLAKQALSYFQGATNGWAAADQRALRRAVPENRLRVYDVRAVIDTLADEGSFLELRPAFAPGLITGLIRIEGRPLGLIANDPVHLGGAVDCDGADKGSRLLQLCDAFDLPVLSLIDTPGFMVGPDSEAAAAVRKTSRLFINAARLGTPMFAVVLRKAYGLGAQAMAGGSTLAPVFCAAWPTGEFGGMGLEGAVRLGYRRELDAAADPAAKQALFDKLLANLYAVGKAINVAAMLEIDAVIDPADTRHWIVQGLKASRPRHAPQRRFVDGW
;
A
#
# COMPACT_ATOMS: atom_id res chain seq x y z
N PRO A 1 -5.36 -4.43 -39.76
CA PRO A 1 -5.60 -4.01 -41.17
C PRO A 1 -7.06 -3.57 -41.43
N ASN A 2 -8.05 -4.16 -40.75
CA ASN A 2 -9.48 -3.94 -40.99
C ASN A 2 -10.20 -3.15 -39.88
N LEU A 3 -9.56 -2.14 -39.33
CA LEU A 3 -10.22 -1.24 -38.37
C LEU A 3 -10.77 -0.03 -39.11
N SER A 4 -12.01 0.36 -38.79
CA SER A 4 -12.54 1.66 -39.23
C SER A 4 -11.66 2.81 -38.70
N GLU A 5 -11.69 3.96 -39.37
CA GLU A 5 -10.94 5.14 -38.91
C GLU A 5 -11.36 5.56 -37.50
N ALA A 6 -12.65 5.45 -37.17
CA ALA A 6 -13.17 5.73 -35.84
C ALA A 6 -12.61 4.79 -34.77
N GLN A 7 -12.59 3.47 -35.03
CA GLN A 7 -12.01 2.50 -34.09
C GLN A 7 -10.51 2.73 -33.89
N ARG A 8 -9.78 3.00 -34.98
CA ARG A 8 -8.35 3.31 -34.92
C ARG A 8 -8.09 4.56 -34.09
N ALA A 9 -8.87 5.62 -34.29
CA ALA A 9 -8.76 6.86 -33.54
C ALA A 9 -9.00 6.64 -32.04
N ARG A 10 -10.02 5.86 -31.67
CA ARG A 10 -10.30 5.51 -30.26
C ARG A 10 -9.13 4.78 -29.60
N LEU A 11 -8.52 3.82 -30.28
CA LEU A 11 -7.37 3.07 -29.77
C LEU A 11 -6.14 3.97 -29.59
N PHE A 12 -5.87 4.86 -30.55
CA PHE A 12 -4.76 5.81 -30.46
C PHE A 12 -4.95 6.82 -29.34
N ASP A 13 -6.16 7.37 -29.19
CA ASP A 13 -6.49 8.32 -28.12
C ASP A 13 -6.36 7.68 -26.73
N ALA A 14 -6.83 6.44 -26.57
CA ALA A 14 -6.65 5.68 -25.33
C ALA A 14 -5.17 5.45 -24.99
N ALA A 15 -4.36 5.06 -25.99
CA ALA A 15 -2.92 4.85 -25.80
C ALA A 15 -2.19 6.14 -25.41
N VAL A 16 -2.48 7.25 -26.10
CA VAL A 16 -1.88 8.56 -25.81
C VAL A 16 -2.31 9.07 -24.44
N THR A 17 -3.59 8.91 -24.08
CA THR A 17 -4.12 9.29 -22.77
C THR A 17 -3.40 8.55 -21.64
N LEU A 18 -3.24 7.23 -21.78
CA LEU A 18 -2.53 6.42 -20.79
C LEU A 18 -1.06 6.84 -20.67
N ALA A 19 -0.36 7.00 -21.80
CA ALA A 19 1.04 7.42 -21.82
C ALA A 19 1.25 8.83 -21.23
N ALA A 20 0.33 9.76 -21.49
CA ALA A 20 0.37 11.12 -20.96
C ALA A 20 0.16 11.15 -19.44
N ALA A 21 -0.80 10.37 -18.93
CA ALA A 21 -1.12 10.30 -17.50
C ALA A 21 0.10 9.87 -16.65
N VAL A 22 0.90 8.94 -17.17
CA VAL A 22 2.13 8.45 -16.49
C VAL A 22 3.39 9.20 -16.90
N ARG A 23 3.27 10.25 -17.74
CA ARG A 23 4.40 11.03 -18.27
C ARG A 23 5.48 10.14 -18.90
N TYR A 24 5.06 9.20 -19.76
CA TYR A 24 5.96 8.25 -20.41
C TYR A 24 6.96 8.97 -21.35
N ARG A 25 8.24 8.55 -21.35
CA ARG A 25 9.37 9.27 -21.98
C ARG A 25 10.28 8.41 -22.86
N THR A 26 9.75 7.40 -23.52
CA THR A 26 10.50 6.59 -24.49
C THR A 26 9.54 5.84 -25.41
N LEU A 27 10.02 4.86 -26.16
CA LEU A 27 9.21 3.99 -27.01
C LEU A 27 8.56 2.87 -26.19
N GLY A 28 7.29 2.57 -26.45
CA GLY A 28 6.58 1.45 -25.86
C GLY A 28 5.33 1.10 -26.67
N THR A 29 4.78 -0.08 -26.42
CA THR A 29 3.55 -0.57 -27.06
C THR A 29 2.43 -0.60 -26.02
N ILE A 30 1.26 -0.06 -26.36
CA ILE A 30 0.04 -0.25 -25.58
C ILE A 30 -0.83 -1.27 -26.32
N GLU A 31 -1.16 -2.36 -25.64
CA GLU A 31 -1.90 -3.47 -26.20
C GLU A 31 -3.36 -3.41 -25.77
N PHE A 32 -4.23 -3.71 -26.72
CA PHE A 32 -5.66 -3.77 -26.51
C PHE A 32 -6.20 -5.09 -27.07
N LEU A 33 -7.18 -5.67 -26.39
CA LEU A 33 -8.01 -6.73 -26.93
C LEU A 33 -9.25 -6.10 -27.55
N LEU A 34 -9.48 -6.36 -28.84
CA LEU A 34 -10.66 -5.90 -29.56
C LEU A 34 -11.63 -7.07 -29.70
N ASP A 35 -12.87 -6.86 -29.25
CA ASP A 35 -13.97 -7.76 -29.51
C ASP A 35 -14.50 -7.52 -30.93
N ALA A 36 -14.43 -8.54 -31.78
CA ALA A 36 -14.76 -8.42 -33.20
C ALA A 36 -16.26 -8.23 -33.48
N GLU A 37 -17.13 -8.67 -32.57
CA GLU A 37 -18.59 -8.60 -32.75
C GLU A 37 -19.14 -7.23 -32.31
N SER A 38 -18.71 -6.77 -31.13
CA SER A 38 -19.16 -5.51 -30.53
C SER A 38 -18.35 -4.30 -31.01
N GLY A 39 -17.11 -4.51 -31.45
CA GLY A 39 -16.17 -3.45 -31.78
C GLY A 39 -15.63 -2.69 -30.56
N GLU A 40 -15.93 -3.15 -29.35
CA GLU A 40 -15.39 -2.63 -28.09
C GLU A 40 -14.00 -3.20 -27.81
N PHE A 41 -13.20 -2.43 -27.07
CA PHE A 41 -11.85 -2.85 -26.71
C PHE A 41 -11.58 -2.71 -25.21
N ALA A 42 -10.73 -3.59 -24.71
CA ALA A 42 -10.18 -3.53 -23.36
C ALA A 42 -8.67 -3.31 -23.43
N PHE A 43 -8.13 -2.53 -22.49
CA PHE A 43 -6.70 -2.49 -22.25
C PHE A 43 -6.21 -3.86 -21.80
N LEU A 44 -5.10 -4.33 -22.38
CA LEU A 44 -4.46 -5.59 -22.03
C LEU A 44 -3.19 -5.34 -21.22
N GLU A 45 -2.22 -4.68 -21.83
CA GLU A 45 -0.90 -4.44 -21.23
C GLU A 45 -0.25 -3.18 -21.82
N ALA A 46 0.68 -2.59 -21.06
CA ALA A 46 1.62 -1.61 -21.58
C ALA A 46 3.03 -2.20 -21.51
N ASN A 47 3.72 -2.23 -22.64
CA ASN A 47 5.06 -2.77 -22.80
C ASN A 47 6.06 -1.62 -22.95
N PRO A 48 6.75 -1.18 -21.87
CA PRO A 48 7.61 0.00 -21.88
C PRO A 48 9.02 -0.28 -22.45
N ARG A 49 9.06 -0.96 -23.60
CA ARG A 49 10.28 -1.41 -24.29
C ARG A 49 10.02 -1.60 -25.78
N LEU A 50 11.09 -1.67 -26.57
CA LEU A 50 10.99 -2.07 -27.98
C LEU A 50 10.45 -3.50 -28.08
N GLN A 51 9.42 -3.69 -28.89
CA GLN A 51 8.82 -5.00 -29.14
C GLN A 51 9.40 -5.68 -30.39
N VAL A 52 9.31 -7.00 -30.48
CA VAL A 52 9.88 -7.79 -31.58
C VAL A 52 9.27 -7.37 -32.93
N GLU A 53 7.99 -7.04 -32.94
CA GLU A 53 7.20 -6.62 -34.10
C GLU A 53 7.35 -5.14 -34.50
N HIS A 54 8.20 -4.35 -33.83
CA HIS A 54 8.41 -2.93 -34.19
C HIS A 54 8.72 -2.74 -35.69
N THR A 55 9.37 -3.72 -36.32
CA THR A 55 9.78 -3.66 -37.73
C THR A 55 8.61 -3.47 -38.70
N VAL A 56 7.40 -3.96 -38.39
CA VAL A 56 6.25 -3.73 -39.30
C VAL A 56 5.81 -2.27 -39.29
N THR A 57 5.91 -1.60 -38.14
CA THR A 57 5.69 -0.16 -38.00
C THR A 57 6.72 0.59 -38.84
N GLU A 58 8.01 0.27 -38.69
CA GLU A 58 9.09 0.89 -39.48
C GLU A 58 8.87 0.74 -40.98
N GLN A 59 8.43 -0.45 -41.44
CA GLN A 59 8.18 -0.69 -42.86
C GLN A 59 7.03 0.13 -43.45
N VAL A 60 6.02 0.48 -42.65
CA VAL A 60 4.87 1.25 -43.15
C VAL A 60 5.00 2.74 -42.88
N THR A 61 5.71 3.17 -41.83
CA THR A 61 5.89 4.59 -41.52
C THR A 61 7.16 5.16 -42.13
N GLY A 62 8.20 4.34 -42.30
CA GLY A 62 9.55 4.77 -42.65
C GLY A 62 10.36 5.29 -41.47
N GLU A 63 9.82 5.23 -40.25
CA GLU A 63 10.52 5.65 -39.03
C GLU A 63 11.51 4.58 -38.58
N ASP A 64 12.70 4.99 -38.14
CA ASP A 64 13.65 4.14 -37.41
C ASP A 64 13.36 4.26 -35.91
N LEU A 65 12.68 3.25 -35.37
CA LEU A 65 12.17 3.29 -34.00
C LEU A 65 13.29 3.08 -32.97
N VAL A 66 14.33 2.34 -33.33
CA VAL A 66 15.52 2.14 -32.48
C VAL A 66 16.29 3.45 -32.36
N GLN A 67 16.52 4.13 -33.48
CA GLN A 67 17.17 5.44 -33.49
C GLN A 67 16.35 6.46 -32.69
N ALA A 68 15.04 6.53 -32.91
CA ALA A 68 14.16 7.43 -32.16
C ALA A 68 14.24 7.15 -30.64
N GLN A 69 14.24 5.88 -30.23
CA GLN A 69 14.37 5.51 -28.82
C GLN A 69 15.71 5.97 -28.21
N ILE A 70 16.81 5.78 -28.93
CA ILE A 70 18.15 6.22 -28.50
C ILE A 70 18.19 7.75 -28.35
N LEU A 71 17.65 8.50 -29.32
CA LEU A 71 17.66 9.96 -29.30
C LEU A 71 16.79 10.52 -28.16
N LEU A 72 15.60 9.95 -27.93
CA LEU A 72 14.75 10.32 -26.79
C LEU A 72 15.45 10.03 -25.45
N ALA A 73 16.14 8.88 -25.34
CA ALA A 73 16.91 8.54 -24.15
C ALA A 73 18.10 9.50 -23.93
N ALA A 74 18.68 10.05 -25.00
CA ALA A 74 19.73 11.07 -24.95
C ALA A 74 19.22 12.48 -24.61
N GLY A 75 17.91 12.66 -24.41
CA GLY A 75 17.29 13.92 -24.00
C GLY A 75 16.60 14.69 -25.11
N GLU A 76 16.53 14.14 -26.33
CA GLU A 76 15.79 14.76 -27.42
C GLU A 76 14.27 14.66 -27.19
N ILE A 77 13.50 15.52 -27.87
CA ILE A 77 12.03 15.56 -27.75
C ILE A 77 11.37 15.15 -29.06
N LEU A 78 10.11 14.69 -28.98
CA LEU A 78 9.34 14.27 -30.17
C LEU A 78 9.29 15.35 -31.27
N ALA A 79 9.25 16.63 -30.89
CA ALA A 79 9.32 17.74 -31.84
C ALA A 79 10.65 17.82 -32.61
N GLY A 80 11.77 17.53 -31.95
CA GLY A 80 13.09 17.47 -32.60
C GLY A 80 13.23 16.28 -33.55
N LEU A 81 12.44 15.23 -33.34
CA LEU A 81 12.37 14.05 -34.21
C LEU A 81 11.31 14.15 -35.33
N GLY A 82 10.50 15.22 -35.35
CA GLY A 82 9.40 15.34 -36.31
C GLY A 82 8.20 14.42 -36.01
N LEU A 83 8.09 13.88 -34.80
CA LEU A 83 7.09 12.87 -34.38
C LEU A 83 5.97 13.46 -33.51
N THR A 84 5.59 14.72 -33.75
CA THR A 84 4.48 15.38 -33.03
C THR A 84 3.10 14.95 -33.52
N ALA A 85 3.05 14.35 -34.71
CA ALA A 85 1.85 13.75 -35.28
C ALA A 85 2.12 12.28 -35.62
N THR A 86 1.05 11.48 -35.66
CA THR A 86 1.16 10.07 -36.06
C THR A 86 1.58 9.97 -37.53
N PRO A 87 2.71 9.29 -37.84
CA PRO A 87 3.12 9.08 -39.22
C PRO A 87 2.07 8.29 -40.01
N ALA A 88 1.84 8.69 -41.26
CA ALA A 88 0.90 7.98 -42.13
C ALA A 88 1.47 6.62 -42.54
N ALA A 89 0.73 5.54 -42.27
CA ALA A 89 1.09 4.20 -42.72
C ALA A 89 0.95 4.07 -44.26
N ARG A 90 2.03 3.69 -44.93
CA ARG A 90 2.11 3.49 -46.38
C ARG A 90 2.10 1.99 -46.70
N GLY A 91 0.99 1.52 -47.28
CA GLY A 91 0.83 0.12 -47.66
C GLY A 91 0.68 -0.80 -46.45
N PHE A 92 1.12 -2.04 -46.61
CA PHE A 92 0.99 -3.13 -45.63
C PHE A 92 2.34 -3.82 -45.46
N ALA A 93 2.63 -4.26 -44.24
CA ALA A 93 3.78 -5.10 -43.92
C ALA A 93 3.33 -6.29 -43.09
N ILE A 94 3.96 -7.43 -43.31
CA ILE A 94 3.79 -8.66 -42.52
C ILE A 94 5.17 -9.10 -42.05
N GLN A 95 5.31 -9.32 -40.74
CA GLN A 95 6.48 -9.97 -40.16
C GLN A 95 6.12 -11.44 -39.87
N ALA A 96 6.91 -12.37 -40.38
CA ALA A 96 6.88 -13.78 -40.05
C ALA A 96 8.08 -14.13 -39.17
N ARG A 97 7.83 -14.77 -38.02
CA ARG A 97 8.87 -15.19 -37.06
C ARG A 97 9.27 -16.64 -37.37
N VAL A 98 10.43 -16.78 -38.00
CA VAL A 98 11.03 -18.07 -38.32
C VAL A 98 11.72 -18.60 -37.07
N ASN A 99 11.15 -19.66 -36.53
CA ASN A 99 11.56 -20.27 -35.28
C ASN A 99 12.06 -21.70 -35.53
N LEU A 100 12.96 -22.16 -34.65
CA LEU A 100 13.39 -23.55 -34.55
C LEU A 100 12.34 -24.37 -33.80
N GLU A 101 11.18 -24.53 -34.42
CA GLU A 101 10.07 -25.32 -33.91
C GLU A 101 9.18 -25.81 -35.06
N THR A 102 8.40 -26.87 -34.81
CA THR A 102 7.37 -27.39 -35.72
C THR A 102 6.04 -27.55 -34.98
N LEU A 103 4.92 -27.60 -35.72
CA LEU A 103 3.59 -27.82 -35.16
C LEU A 103 3.17 -29.27 -35.42
N ALA A 104 2.82 -29.99 -34.36
CA ALA A 104 2.23 -31.31 -34.46
C ALA A 104 0.73 -31.24 -34.80
N ALA A 105 0.17 -32.36 -35.27
CA ALA A 105 -1.24 -32.43 -35.68
C ALA A 105 -2.24 -32.14 -34.54
N ASP A 106 -1.84 -32.34 -33.28
CA ASP A 106 -2.63 -32.05 -32.09
C ASP A 106 -2.48 -30.60 -31.58
N GLY A 107 -1.75 -29.76 -32.33
CA GLY A 107 -1.48 -28.36 -31.97
C GLY A 107 -0.30 -28.16 -31.02
N THR A 108 0.42 -29.22 -30.61
CA THR A 108 1.63 -29.04 -29.80
C THR A 108 2.80 -28.48 -30.63
N VAL A 109 3.44 -27.44 -30.10
CA VAL A 109 4.68 -26.89 -30.66
C VAL A 109 5.85 -27.75 -30.19
N GLN A 110 6.62 -28.29 -31.14
CA GLN A 110 7.79 -29.11 -30.87
C GLN A 110 9.06 -28.30 -31.12
N PRO A 111 9.92 -28.08 -30.12
CA PRO A 111 11.19 -27.43 -30.35
C PRO A 111 12.07 -28.30 -31.25
N THR A 112 12.74 -27.65 -32.20
CA THR A 112 13.74 -28.28 -33.06
C THR A 112 15.10 -27.68 -32.74
N GLY A 113 16.15 -28.36 -33.20
CA GLY A 113 17.51 -27.92 -32.97
C GLY A 113 18.45 -28.62 -33.93
N GLY A 114 19.69 -28.15 -33.97
CA GLY A 114 20.70 -28.69 -34.86
C GLY A 114 21.77 -27.66 -35.19
N ARG A 115 22.73 -28.11 -36.01
CA ARG A 115 23.74 -27.23 -36.61
C ARG A 115 23.26 -26.81 -37.98
N LEU A 116 23.08 -25.52 -38.20
CA LEU A 116 22.70 -24.99 -39.49
C LEU A 116 23.82 -25.24 -40.50
N THR A 117 23.60 -26.07 -41.51
CA THR A 117 24.57 -26.32 -42.58
C THR A 117 24.49 -25.27 -43.68
N ALA A 118 23.32 -24.66 -43.86
CA ALA A 118 23.09 -23.50 -44.71
C ALA A 118 22.15 -22.51 -44.02
N TYR A 119 22.42 -21.22 -44.20
CA TYR A 119 21.56 -20.12 -43.76
C TYR A 119 21.71 -18.97 -44.76
N GLU A 120 20.77 -18.87 -45.70
CA GLU A 120 20.77 -17.87 -46.78
C GLU A 120 19.44 -17.09 -46.72
N PRO A 121 19.42 -15.92 -46.04
CA PRO A 121 18.23 -15.08 -45.95
C PRO A 121 17.72 -14.60 -47.31
N PRO A 122 16.39 -14.51 -47.50
CA PRO A 122 15.81 -13.96 -48.71
C PRO A 122 16.11 -12.47 -48.82
N SER A 123 16.19 -11.97 -50.05
CA SER A 123 16.50 -10.57 -50.33
C SER A 123 15.63 -10.00 -51.46
N GLY A 124 15.84 -8.73 -51.78
CA GLY A 124 15.16 -8.01 -52.86
C GLY A 124 14.20 -6.92 -52.36
N PRO A 125 13.64 -6.11 -53.27
CA PRO A 125 12.81 -4.97 -52.89
C PRO A 125 11.61 -5.39 -52.04
N GLY A 126 11.34 -4.64 -50.97
CA GLY A 126 10.23 -4.88 -50.04
C GLY A 126 10.34 -6.19 -49.23
N VAL A 127 11.54 -6.78 -49.15
CA VAL A 127 11.86 -7.87 -48.22
C VAL A 127 12.96 -7.38 -47.29
N ARG A 128 12.72 -7.47 -45.99
CA ARG A 128 13.71 -7.21 -44.92
C ARG A 128 13.82 -8.47 -44.07
N VAL A 129 15.04 -8.80 -43.64
CA VAL A 129 15.27 -9.91 -42.72
C VAL A 129 16.13 -9.43 -41.56
N ASP A 130 15.62 -9.61 -40.35
CA ASP A 130 16.34 -9.36 -39.11
C ASP A 130 16.53 -10.71 -38.41
N GLY A 131 17.73 -11.28 -38.40
CA GLY A 131 17.98 -12.59 -37.82
C GLY A 131 19.41 -12.75 -37.31
N GLN A 132 19.63 -13.78 -36.50
CA GLN A 132 20.91 -14.07 -35.85
C GLN A 132 21.66 -15.28 -36.43
N GLY A 133 21.02 -16.05 -37.31
CA GLY A 133 21.59 -17.26 -37.89
C GLY A 133 22.77 -16.99 -38.83
N TYR A 134 23.63 -17.99 -38.98
CA TYR A 134 24.71 -18.05 -39.98
C TYR A 134 25.10 -19.51 -40.23
N GLY A 135 25.79 -19.79 -41.35
CA GLY A 135 26.28 -21.14 -41.66
C GLY A 135 27.22 -21.67 -40.57
N GLY A 136 26.88 -22.83 -40.00
CA GLY A 136 27.57 -23.45 -38.88
C GLY A 136 27.03 -23.10 -37.50
N TYR A 137 26.01 -22.22 -37.39
CA TYR A 137 25.34 -21.89 -36.13
C TYR A 137 24.74 -23.14 -35.47
N VAL A 138 24.96 -23.32 -34.17
CA VAL A 138 24.39 -24.43 -33.39
C VAL A 138 23.38 -23.85 -32.42
N ALA A 139 22.13 -24.25 -32.57
CA ALA A 139 21.05 -23.79 -31.70
C ALA A 139 21.29 -24.23 -30.26
N ASN A 140 21.28 -23.28 -29.32
CA ASN A 140 21.38 -23.56 -27.91
C ASN A 140 19.98 -23.62 -27.29
N PRO A 141 19.53 -24.78 -26.79
CA PRO A 141 18.17 -24.95 -26.26
C PRO A 141 17.88 -24.13 -24.99
N ASN A 142 18.90 -23.47 -24.41
CA ASN A 142 18.72 -22.55 -23.28
C ASN A 142 18.19 -21.16 -23.67
N TYR A 143 18.07 -20.86 -24.97
CA TYR A 143 17.63 -19.57 -25.50
C TYR A 143 16.37 -19.73 -26.37
N ASP A 144 15.69 -18.62 -26.64
CA ASP A 144 14.46 -18.57 -27.44
C ASP A 144 14.66 -19.13 -28.86
N SER A 145 13.62 -19.77 -29.41
CA SER A 145 13.67 -20.47 -30.71
C SER A 145 13.70 -19.51 -31.92
N LEU A 146 13.48 -18.21 -31.72
CA LEU A 146 13.47 -17.21 -32.80
C LEU A 146 14.83 -17.13 -33.50
N LEU A 147 14.84 -17.56 -34.77
CA LEU A 147 16.03 -17.56 -35.61
C LEU A 147 16.12 -16.30 -36.47
N ALA A 148 14.99 -15.91 -37.07
CA ALA A 148 14.90 -14.76 -37.96
C ALA A 148 13.48 -14.19 -38.05
N LYS A 149 13.37 -12.90 -38.33
CA LYS A 149 12.14 -12.19 -38.64
C LYS A 149 12.17 -11.86 -40.13
N VAL A 150 11.27 -12.42 -40.92
CA VAL A 150 11.13 -12.13 -42.36
C VAL A 150 9.98 -11.15 -42.54
N ILE A 151 10.27 -9.97 -43.09
CA ILE A 151 9.28 -8.91 -43.26
C ILE A 151 9.06 -8.62 -44.74
N GLY A 152 7.85 -8.89 -45.22
CA GLY A 152 7.43 -8.53 -46.57
C GLY A 152 6.47 -7.34 -46.55
N SER A 153 6.74 -6.34 -47.39
CA SER A 153 5.90 -5.14 -47.53
C SER A 153 5.35 -4.97 -48.95
N GLY A 154 4.18 -4.34 -49.07
CA GLY A 154 3.51 -4.15 -50.35
C GLY A 154 2.29 -3.23 -50.28
N PRO A 155 1.67 -2.90 -51.44
CA PRO A 155 0.56 -1.95 -51.50
C PRO A 155 -0.77 -2.52 -50.99
N SER A 156 -0.88 -3.84 -50.81
CA SER A 156 -2.07 -4.51 -50.26
C SER A 156 -1.68 -5.62 -49.30
N LEU A 157 -2.57 -6.00 -48.38
CA LEU A 157 -2.33 -7.10 -47.44
C LEU A 157 -2.00 -8.41 -48.19
N LYS A 158 -2.78 -8.74 -49.23
CA LYS A 158 -2.51 -9.90 -50.10
C LYS A 158 -1.15 -9.81 -50.80
N GLY A 159 -0.74 -8.61 -51.24
CA GLY A 159 0.57 -8.38 -51.84
C GLY A 159 1.72 -8.56 -50.85
N ALA A 160 1.57 -8.06 -49.62
CA ALA A 160 2.53 -8.26 -48.55
C ALA A 160 2.61 -9.74 -48.12
N ALA A 161 1.47 -10.44 -48.05
CA ALA A 161 1.41 -11.87 -47.73
C ALA A 161 2.08 -12.73 -48.81
N ALA A 162 1.74 -12.50 -50.09
CA ALA A 162 2.38 -13.21 -51.19
C ALA A 162 3.89 -12.98 -51.23
N ARG A 163 4.35 -11.75 -50.96
CA ARG A 163 5.78 -11.44 -50.88
C ARG A 163 6.47 -12.11 -49.69
N THR A 164 5.83 -12.11 -48.52
CA THR A 164 6.36 -12.77 -47.31
C THR A 164 6.42 -14.28 -47.50
N ALA A 165 5.38 -14.89 -48.07
CA ALA A 165 5.34 -16.32 -48.38
C ALA A 165 6.40 -16.71 -49.42
N ARG A 166 6.65 -15.87 -50.43
CA ARG A 166 7.75 -16.06 -51.38
C ARG A 166 9.10 -15.97 -50.69
N ALA A 167 9.33 -14.95 -49.87
CA ALA A 167 10.56 -14.77 -49.13
C ALA A 167 10.85 -15.97 -48.19
N LEU A 168 9.83 -16.47 -47.49
CA LEU A 168 9.95 -17.69 -46.68
C LEU A 168 10.29 -18.93 -47.52
N ALA A 169 9.75 -19.04 -48.73
CA ALA A 169 10.08 -20.14 -49.65
C ALA A 169 11.51 -20.03 -50.23
N GLU A 170 12.05 -18.81 -50.33
CA GLU A 170 13.41 -18.52 -50.79
C GLU A 170 14.45 -18.59 -49.66
N PHE A 171 14.00 -18.64 -48.40
CA PHE A 171 14.88 -18.71 -47.24
C PHE A 171 15.46 -20.11 -47.09
N ARG A 172 16.72 -20.29 -47.51
CA ARG A 172 17.42 -21.56 -47.37
C ARG A 172 17.96 -21.72 -45.95
N ILE A 173 17.38 -22.65 -45.20
CA ILE A 173 17.83 -23.06 -43.87
C ILE A 173 17.95 -24.58 -43.90
N GLU A 174 19.15 -25.10 -43.70
CA GLU A 174 19.43 -26.54 -43.69
C GLU A 174 20.10 -26.94 -42.38
N GLY A 175 19.92 -28.19 -41.96
CA GLY A 175 20.52 -28.73 -40.73
C GLY A 175 19.68 -28.56 -39.46
N ALA A 176 18.56 -27.85 -39.51
CA ALA A 176 17.51 -27.85 -38.51
C ALA A 176 16.14 -27.56 -39.14
N GLU A 177 15.07 -28.16 -38.61
CA GLU A 177 13.70 -27.87 -39.03
C GLU A 177 13.24 -26.51 -38.50
N THR A 178 12.34 -25.83 -39.23
CA THR A 178 11.77 -24.55 -38.82
C THR A 178 10.28 -24.49 -39.09
N ASN A 179 9.60 -23.53 -38.49
CA ASN A 179 8.18 -23.26 -38.72
C ASN A 179 7.91 -22.50 -40.05
N ALA A 180 8.91 -22.31 -40.93
CA ALA A 180 8.76 -21.49 -42.13
C ALA A 180 7.62 -21.94 -43.06
N ASN A 181 7.42 -23.26 -43.22
CA ASN A 181 6.30 -23.80 -44.00
C ASN A 181 4.95 -23.65 -43.30
N LEU A 182 4.91 -23.70 -41.97
CA LEU A 182 3.70 -23.39 -41.20
C LEU A 182 3.28 -21.93 -41.42
N LEU A 183 4.24 -21.00 -41.36
CA LEU A 183 3.98 -19.59 -41.64
C LEU A 183 3.48 -19.38 -43.08
N ARG A 184 4.02 -20.13 -44.06
CA ARG A 184 3.54 -20.10 -45.45
C ARG A 184 2.11 -20.65 -45.58
N ALA A 185 1.77 -21.70 -44.85
CA ALA A 185 0.41 -22.24 -44.81
C ALA A 185 -0.55 -21.19 -44.22
N LEU A 186 -0.19 -20.56 -43.10
CA LEU A 186 -0.98 -19.51 -42.47
C LEU A 186 -1.20 -18.30 -43.40
N LEU A 187 -0.19 -17.91 -44.18
CA LEU A 187 -0.30 -16.81 -45.15
C LEU A 187 -1.15 -17.16 -46.39
N ALA A 188 -1.48 -18.45 -46.59
CA ALA A 188 -2.39 -18.90 -47.63
C ALA A 188 -3.86 -18.96 -47.16
N GLU A 189 -4.11 -18.87 -45.84
CA GLU A 189 -5.45 -18.99 -45.30
C GLU A 189 -6.36 -17.81 -45.68
N PRO A 190 -7.54 -18.06 -46.27
CA PRO A 190 -8.46 -17.01 -46.69
C PRO A 190 -8.86 -16.07 -45.55
N ASP A 191 -9.11 -16.59 -44.35
CA ASP A 191 -9.53 -15.79 -43.20
C ASP A 191 -8.40 -14.91 -42.64
N VAL A 192 -7.15 -15.38 -42.70
CA VAL A 192 -5.97 -14.58 -42.36
C VAL A 192 -5.82 -13.42 -43.36
N LEU A 193 -5.96 -13.71 -44.66
CA LEU A 193 -5.89 -12.70 -45.72
C LEU A 193 -7.08 -11.75 -45.74
N ALA A 194 -8.24 -12.19 -45.24
CA ALA A 194 -9.41 -11.37 -45.03
C ALA A 194 -9.32 -10.55 -43.74
N GLY A 195 -8.35 -10.82 -42.84
CA GLY A 195 -8.16 -10.13 -41.58
C GLY A 195 -9.16 -10.54 -40.49
N ASN A 196 -9.71 -11.75 -40.58
CA ASN A 196 -10.71 -12.32 -39.68
C ASN A 196 -10.11 -13.26 -38.61
N ALA A 197 -8.79 -13.49 -38.64
CA ALA A 197 -8.13 -14.37 -37.68
C ALA A 197 -8.23 -13.80 -36.25
N THR A 198 -8.69 -14.63 -35.32
CA THR A 198 -8.79 -14.32 -33.88
C THR A 198 -7.59 -14.90 -33.13
N THR A 199 -7.50 -14.63 -31.82
CA THR A 199 -6.42 -15.15 -30.96
C THR A 199 -6.38 -16.67 -30.87
N ARG A 200 -7.46 -17.39 -31.26
CA ARG A 200 -7.53 -18.86 -31.25
C ARG A 200 -7.36 -19.52 -32.61
N PHE A 201 -7.18 -18.73 -33.67
CA PHE A 201 -7.23 -19.24 -35.04
C PHE A 201 -6.27 -20.40 -35.32
N VAL A 202 -5.04 -20.33 -34.80
CA VAL A 202 -4.03 -21.39 -35.01
C VAL A 202 -4.40 -22.67 -34.27
N GLU A 203 -4.95 -22.58 -33.06
CA GLU A 203 -5.41 -23.75 -32.29
C GLU A 203 -6.61 -24.40 -32.97
N ASP A 204 -7.57 -23.59 -33.44
CA ASP A 204 -8.79 -24.07 -34.10
C ASP A 204 -8.52 -24.74 -35.46
N HIS A 205 -7.38 -24.46 -36.08
CA HIS A 205 -7.00 -24.97 -37.41
C HIS A 205 -5.70 -25.80 -37.40
N ALA A 206 -5.22 -26.21 -36.23
CA ALA A 206 -3.89 -26.84 -36.07
C ALA A 206 -3.65 -28.04 -37.00
N GLU A 207 -4.63 -28.95 -37.09
CA GLU A 207 -4.53 -30.16 -37.92
C GLU A 207 -4.38 -29.81 -39.41
N THR A 208 -5.24 -28.93 -39.93
CA THR A 208 -5.23 -28.50 -41.33
C THR A 208 -3.97 -27.71 -41.68
N LEU A 209 -3.51 -26.85 -40.76
CA LEU A 209 -2.30 -26.05 -40.92
C LEU A 209 -1.05 -26.94 -40.92
N ALA A 210 -0.96 -27.91 -40.00
CA ALA A 210 0.13 -28.88 -39.95
C ALA A 210 0.19 -29.72 -41.24
N ALA A 211 -0.95 -30.25 -41.70
CA ALA A 211 -1.03 -31.03 -42.94
C ALA A 211 -0.61 -30.21 -44.16
N THR A 212 -1.06 -28.96 -44.26
CA THR A 212 -0.71 -28.06 -45.37
C THR A 212 0.78 -27.70 -45.34
N ALA A 213 1.34 -27.45 -44.15
CA ALA A 213 2.75 -27.15 -43.98
C ALA A 213 3.66 -28.30 -44.46
N THR A 214 3.28 -29.56 -44.18
CA THR A 214 4.00 -30.75 -44.65
C THR A 214 3.93 -30.91 -46.17
N ALA A 215 2.82 -30.52 -46.79
CA ALA A 215 2.63 -30.64 -48.24
C ALA A 215 3.35 -29.55 -49.06
N LEU A 216 3.80 -28.46 -48.43
CA LEU A 216 4.47 -27.36 -49.14
C LEU A 216 5.89 -27.76 -49.54
N PRO A 217 6.26 -27.62 -50.83
CA PRO A 217 7.61 -27.93 -51.27
C PRO A 217 8.61 -26.95 -50.64
N VAL A 218 9.71 -27.49 -50.13
CA VAL A 218 10.93 -26.74 -49.85
C VAL A 218 11.58 -26.47 -51.21
N ARG A 219 11.74 -25.22 -51.62
CA ARG A 219 12.56 -24.90 -52.80
C ARG A 219 14.03 -25.06 -52.42
N ALA A 220 14.49 -26.31 -52.31
CA ALA A 220 15.89 -26.61 -52.18
C ALA A 220 16.54 -26.48 -53.57
N PHE A 221 17.62 -25.70 -53.66
CA PHE A 221 18.66 -25.99 -54.65
C PHE A 221 19.12 -27.43 -54.43
N GLU A 222 19.36 -28.19 -55.51
CA GLU A 222 19.71 -29.62 -55.42
C GLU A 222 20.79 -29.86 -54.35
N PRO A 223 20.54 -30.76 -53.37
CA PRO A 223 21.50 -31.03 -52.32
C PRO A 223 22.73 -31.72 -52.92
N ASP A 224 23.93 -31.26 -52.53
CA ASP A 224 25.18 -31.95 -52.80
C ASP A 224 25.20 -33.29 -52.03
N PRO A 225 25.17 -34.45 -52.71
CA PRO A 225 25.11 -35.76 -52.07
C PRO A 225 26.33 -36.06 -51.17
N ASP A 226 27.45 -35.36 -51.35
CA ASP A 226 28.72 -35.65 -50.67
C ASP A 226 28.80 -35.12 -49.22
N LEU A 227 27.86 -34.26 -48.79
CA LEU A 227 27.85 -33.68 -47.44
C LEU A 227 27.01 -34.48 -46.43
N ALA A 228 25.96 -35.18 -46.86
CA ALA A 228 25.09 -35.97 -45.97
C ALA A 228 25.74 -37.27 -45.46
N ALA A 229 26.76 -37.78 -46.16
CA ALA A 229 27.38 -39.07 -45.84
C ALA A 229 28.51 -39.01 -44.80
N LYS A 230 28.89 -37.82 -44.29
CA LYS A 230 30.10 -37.65 -43.45
C LYS A 230 29.87 -37.52 -41.93
N THR A 231 28.65 -37.57 -41.42
CA THR A 231 28.39 -37.28 -39.99
C THR A 231 27.57 -38.30 -39.21
N ALA A 232 27.01 -39.35 -39.83
CA ALA A 232 26.30 -40.39 -39.08
C ALA A 232 27.23 -41.56 -38.74
N THR A 233 27.63 -41.67 -37.48
CA THR A 233 28.23 -42.91 -36.96
C THR A 233 27.07 -43.89 -36.73
N PRO A 234 27.05 -45.09 -37.36
CA PRO A 234 25.94 -46.03 -37.17
C PRO A 234 25.96 -46.56 -35.73
N ILE A 235 24.87 -46.31 -34.99
CA ILE A 235 24.67 -46.92 -33.67
C ILE A 235 24.22 -48.37 -33.92
N GLU A 236 25.08 -49.34 -33.60
CA GLU A 236 24.74 -50.77 -33.68
C GLU A 236 23.50 -51.08 -32.84
N THR A 237 22.45 -51.63 -33.46
CA THR A 237 21.26 -52.11 -32.75
C THR A 237 21.52 -53.50 -32.15
N VAL A 238 21.08 -53.73 -30.90
CA VAL A 238 21.15 -55.06 -30.27
C VAL A 238 19.94 -55.87 -30.73
N VAL A 239 20.18 -56.99 -31.43
CA VAL A 239 19.11 -57.87 -31.95
C VAL A 239 18.25 -58.40 -30.79
N GLY A 240 16.94 -58.17 -30.86
CA GLY A 240 15.98 -58.60 -29.84
C GLY A 240 15.81 -57.63 -28.65
N ALA A 241 16.50 -56.48 -28.65
CA ALA A 241 16.36 -55.46 -27.61
C ALA A 241 15.54 -54.25 -28.09
N VAL A 242 14.75 -53.66 -27.18
CA VAL A 242 13.99 -52.42 -27.36
C VAL A 242 14.85 -51.24 -26.92
N ALA A 243 15.00 -50.23 -27.78
CA ALA A 243 15.70 -49.00 -27.44
C ALA A 243 14.83 -48.12 -26.52
N ILE A 244 15.41 -47.66 -25.40
CA ILE A 244 14.89 -46.56 -24.61
C ILE A 244 15.63 -45.31 -25.07
N ALA A 245 14.93 -44.44 -25.79
CA ALA A 245 15.49 -43.27 -26.45
C ALA A 245 15.08 -41.96 -25.74
N ALA A 246 15.87 -40.91 -25.96
CA ALA A 246 15.54 -39.57 -25.50
C ALA A 246 14.22 -39.10 -26.12
N SER A 247 13.27 -38.66 -25.27
CA SER A 247 11.94 -38.19 -25.70
C SER A 247 11.96 -36.77 -26.28
N LEU A 248 13.01 -36.01 -25.99
CA LEU A 248 13.27 -34.65 -26.43
C LEU A 248 14.79 -34.42 -26.56
N GLN A 249 15.19 -33.29 -27.15
CA GLN A 249 16.59 -32.87 -27.11
C GLN A 249 16.97 -32.44 -25.69
N ALA A 250 17.92 -33.14 -25.07
CA ALA A 250 18.27 -32.91 -23.67
C ALA A 250 19.70 -33.36 -23.36
N THR A 251 20.27 -32.86 -22.26
CA THR A 251 21.56 -33.36 -21.73
C THR A 251 21.28 -34.51 -20.77
N VAL A 252 22.07 -35.58 -20.79
CA VAL A 252 21.90 -36.68 -19.82
C VAL A 252 22.40 -36.25 -18.43
N GLY A 253 21.49 -36.05 -17.48
CA GLY A 253 21.82 -35.69 -16.10
C GLY A 253 22.31 -36.88 -15.28
N SER A 254 21.60 -38.02 -15.36
CA SER A 254 22.02 -39.31 -14.79
C SER A 254 21.53 -40.49 -15.62
N ILE A 255 22.20 -41.64 -15.44
CA ILE A 255 21.72 -42.94 -15.89
C ILE A 255 21.73 -43.82 -14.65
N ASP A 256 20.56 -44.33 -14.27
CA ASP A 256 20.33 -44.93 -12.95
C ASP A 256 20.35 -46.46 -13.00
N VAL A 257 20.67 -47.04 -14.16
CA VAL A 257 20.76 -48.48 -14.41
C VAL A 257 22.05 -48.84 -15.16
N ALA A 258 22.57 -50.04 -14.92
CA ALA A 258 23.75 -50.59 -15.56
C ALA A 258 23.39 -51.73 -16.54
N GLN A 259 24.32 -52.06 -17.43
CA GLN A 259 24.19 -53.23 -18.29
C GLN A 259 24.09 -54.51 -17.43
N GLY A 260 23.08 -55.33 -17.71
CA GLY A 260 22.78 -56.56 -16.98
C GLY A 260 21.66 -56.44 -15.94
N ASP A 261 21.24 -55.22 -15.60
CA ASP A 261 20.18 -54.97 -14.62
C ASP A 261 18.80 -55.39 -15.15
N LEU A 262 17.96 -55.93 -14.27
CA LEU A 262 16.55 -56.18 -14.55
C LEU A 262 15.76 -54.91 -14.27
N VAL A 263 15.01 -54.44 -15.26
CA VAL A 263 14.18 -53.24 -15.20
C VAL A 263 12.72 -53.59 -15.49
N ARG A 264 11.79 -52.93 -14.80
CA ARG A 264 10.34 -53.12 -14.98
C ARG A 264 9.75 -52.04 -15.90
N PRO A 265 8.61 -52.29 -16.57
CA PRO A 265 7.88 -51.22 -17.24
C PRO A 265 7.56 -50.10 -16.24
N GLY A 266 7.79 -48.84 -16.59
CA GLY A 266 7.56 -47.68 -15.75
C GLY A 266 8.71 -47.31 -14.80
N GLN A 267 9.69 -48.20 -14.57
CA GLN A 267 10.84 -47.89 -13.72
C GLN A 267 11.70 -46.77 -14.33
N ALA A 268 12.09 -45.79 -13.52
CA ALA A 268 13.05 -44.76 -13.93
C ALA A 268 14.42 -45.38 -14.26
N VAL A 269 14.98 -45.04 -15.42
CA VAL A 269 16.25 -45.57 -15.91
C VAL A 269 17.30 -44.50 -16.23
N ALA A 270 16.88 -43.25 -16.45
CA ALA A 270 17.78 -42.11 -16.66
C ALA A 270 17.05 -40.79 -16.39
N ILE A 271 17.82 -39.72 -16.14
CA ILE A 271 17.33 -38.34 -16.04
C ILE A 271 17.92 -37.53 -17.18
N LEU A 272 17.07 -36.80 -17.89
CA LEU A 272 17.42 -35.86 -18.95
C LEU A 272 17.20 -34.41 -18.48
N GLU A 273 18.18 -33.55 -18.63
CA GLU A 273 18.12 -32.12 -18.33
C GLU A 273 17.81 -31.31 -19.60
N ALA A 274 16.69 -30.60 -19.61
CA ALA A 274 16.32 -29.67 -20.68
C ALA A 274 15.60 -28.45 -20.09
N MET A 275 15.88 -27.25 -20.62
CA MET A 275 15.17 -26.02 -20.25
C MET A 275 15.08 -25.77 -18.73
N LYS A 276 16.18 -26.03 -17.99
CA LYS A 276 16.28 -25.95 -16.51
C LYS A 276 15.40 -26.94 -15.72
N MET A 277 14.86 -27.95 -16.38
CA MET A 277 14.01 -28.99 -15.80
C MET A 277 14.65 -30.38 -15.98
N GLU A 278 14.38 -31.27 -15.04
CA GLU A 278 14.73 -32.69 -15.12
C GLU A 278 13.53 -33.50 -15.65
N HIS A 279 13.78 -34.34 -16.64
CA HIS A 279 12.83 -35.26 -17.25
C HIS A 279 13.24 -36.69 -16.96
N VAL A 280 12.43 -37.40 -16.18
CA VAL A 280 12.65 -38.81 -15.87
C VAL A 280 12.31 -39.66 -17.09
N VAL A 281 13.26 -40.48 -17.52
CA VAL A 281 13.08 -41.49 -18.58
C VAL A 281 12.76 -42.81 -17.92
N ALA A 282 11.55 -43.31 -18.17
CA ALA A 282 11.10 -44.61 -17.69
C ALA A 282 11.29 -45.72 -18.73
N ALA A 283 11.58 -46.93 -18.27
CA ALA A 283 11.60 -48.13 -19.12
C ALA A 283 10.20 -48.41 -19.68
N ARG A 284 10.08 -48.53 -21.00
CA ARG A 284 8.79 -48.84 -21.67
C ARG A 284 8.43 -50.32 -21.65
N VAL A 285 9.42 -51.19 -21.44
CA VAL A 285 9.28 -52.65 -21.41
C VAL A 285 10.03 -53.21 -20.22
N GLY A 286 9.52 -54.31 -19.66
CA GLY A 286 10.20 -55.08 -18.62
C GLY A 286 11.21 -56.02 -19.24
N GLY A 287 12.40 -56.12 -18.65
CA GLY A 287 13.45 -56.98 -19.17
C GLY A 287 14.83 -56.65 -18.64
N ARG A 288 15.87 -57.15 -19.29
CA ARG A 288 17.27 -56.95 -18.88
C ARG A 288 17.94 -55.86 -19.73
N VAL A 289 18.60 -54.90 -19.09
CA VAL A 289 19.38 -53.84 -19.77
C VAL A 289 20.53 -54.49 -20.55
N ALA A 290 20.41 -54.50 -21.86
CA ALA A 290 21.34 -55.13 -22.77
C ALA A 290 22.63 -54.31 -22.92
N ARG A 291 22.50 -52.98 -22.99
CA ARG A 291 23.60 -52.03 -23.17
C ARG A 291 23.14 -50.61 -22.86
N VAL A 292 23.96 -49.82 -22.17
CA VAL A 292 23.81 -48.37 -22.04
C VAL A 292 24.69 -47.71 -23.11
N VAL A 293 24.13 -46.79 -23.91
CA VAL A 293 24.81 -46.15 -25.05
C VAL A 293 25.08 -44.67 -24.83
N ALA A 294 24.30 -43.99 -23.99
CA ALA A 294 24.56 -42.60 -23.64
C ALA A 294 25.47 -42.48 -22.41
N ALA A 295 26.19 -41.37 -22.29
CA ALA A 295 27.00 -41.05 -21.12
C ALA A 295 26.43 -39.81 -20.40
N LYS A 296 26.63 -39.73 -19.08
CA LYS A 296 26.30 -38.52 -18.32
C LYS A 296 26.99 -37.29 -18.93
N GLY A 297 26.25 -36.21 -19.11
CA GLY A 297 26.68 -34.97 -19.76
C GLY A 297 26.60 -34.98 -21.29
N ALA A 298 26.24 -36.10 -21.93
CA ALA A 298 26.04 -36.13 -23.38
C ALA A 298 24.75 -35.39 -23.74
N VAL A 299 24.79 -34.59 -24.81
CA VAL A 299 23.59 -33.98 -25.40
C VAL A 299 23.00 -34.99 -26.38
N LEU A 300 21.77 -35.43 -26.11
CA LEU A 300 21.03 -36.35 -26.96
C LEU A 300 19.96 -35.60 -27.75
N MET A 301 19.79 -35.98 -29.00
CA MET A 301 18.65 -35.57 -29.82
C MET A 301 17.45 -36.48 -29.58
N LYS A 302 16.23 -35.98 -29.84
CA LYS A 302 15.00 -36.79 -29.76
C LYS A 302 15.15 -38.04 -30.63
N GLY A 303 14.93 -39.22 -30.04
CA GLY A 303 15.06 -40.51 -30.71
C GLY A 303 16.44 -41.16 -30.62
N GLU A 304 17.48 -40.47 -30.12
CA GLU A 304 18.77 -41.11 -29.87
C GLU A 304 18.66 -42.08 -28.68
N PRO A 305 19.20 -43.31 -28.81
CA PRO A 305 19.07 -44.34 -27.79
C PRO A 305 19.94 -44.01 -26.57
N ILE A 306 19.33 -44.05 -25.39
CA ILE A 306 20.01 -43.94 -24.09
C ILE A 306 20.54 -45.31 -23.67
N LEU A 307 19.71 -46.35 -23.82
CA LEU A 307 20.03 -47.74 -23.52
C LEU A 307 19.11 -48.71 -24.30
N PHE A 308 19.43 -50.00 -24.28
CA PHE A 308 18.65 -51.07 -24.89
C PHE A 308 18.21 -52.09 -23.82
N ILE A 309 16.97 -52.58 -23.88
CA ILE A 309 16.43 -53.59 -22.95
C ILE A 309 15.99 -54.82 -23.75
N VAL A 310 16.48 -56.01 -23.42
CA VAL A 310 15.92 -57.28 -23.94
C VAL A 310 14.70 -57.63 -23.11
N PRO A 311 13.49 -57.73 -23.69
CA PRO A 311 12.29 -58.07 -22.95
C PRO A 311 12.39 -59.44 -22.26
N GLU A 312 12.04 -59.51 -20.97
CA GLU A 312 12.02 -60.72 -20.13
C GLU A 312 10.81 -60.64 -19.19
N GLU A 313 10.16 -61.76 -18.86
CA GLU A 313 9.09 -61.78 -17.84
C GLU A 313 9.70 -61.54 -16.45
N VAL A 314 9.38 -60.41 -15.83
CA VAL A 314 9.86 -60.06 -14.48
C VAL A 314 8.69 -60.20 -13.50
N GLU A 315 8.79 -61.13 -12.54
CA GLU A 315 7.76 -61.33 -11.51
C GLU A 315 7.53 -60.05 -10.67
N SER A 316 6.26 -59.62 -10.60
CA SER A 316 5.81 -58.45 -9.87
C SER A 316 5.60 -58.78 -8.38
N ALA A 317 6.67 -58.72 -7.60
CA ALA A 317 6.59 -58.85 -6.15
C ALA A 317 7.31 -57.69 -5.45
N VAL A 318 6.83 -56.46 -5.64
CA VAL A 318 6.97 -55.36 -4.66
C VAL A 318 5.78 -54.41 -4.90
N GLU A 319 5.00 -54.16 -3.85
CA GLU A 319 3.96 -53.12 -3.80
C GLU A 319 4.55 -51.77 -4.25
N ASP A 320 3.76 -50.99 -5.00
CA ASP A 320 4.07 -49.59 -5.30
C ASP A 320 4.21 -48.82 -3.98
N ALA A 321 5.43 -48.78 -3.44
CA ALA A 321 5.83 -47.68 -2.60
C ALA A 321 6.05 -46.48 -3.53
N GLU A 322 4.95 -45.85 -3.96
CA GLU A 322 4.94 -44.39 -3.95
C GLU A 322 5.42 -44.05 -2.54
N ALA A 323 6.70 -43.70 -2.39
CA ALA A 323 7.24 -43.27 -1.11
C ALA A 323 6.34 -42.12 -0.67
N ALA A 324 5.48 -42.38 0.31
CA ALA A 324 4.53 -41.41 0.81
C ALA A 324 5.33 -40.15 1.11
N VAL A 325 5.09 -39.08 0.33
CA VAL A 325 5.80 -37.83 0.53
C VAL A 325 5.45 -37.36 1.92
N ASP A 326 6.44 -37.40 2.81
CA ASP A 326 6.29 -36.88 4.16
C ASP A 326 6.09 -35.37 4.04
N LEU A 327 4.83 -34.93 4.16
CA LEU A 327 4.45 -33.52 4.08
C LEU A 327 5.02 -32.70 5.25
N ASP A 328 5.45 -33.37 6.33
CA ASP A 328 6.10 -32.77 7.48
C ASP A 328 7.64 -32.72 7.33
N HIS A 329 8.20 -33.29 6.24
CA HIS A 329 9.62 -33.20 5.96
C HIS A 329 10.04 -31.76 5.62
N ILE A 330 10.75 -31.13 6.55
CA ILE A 330 11.33 -29.80 6.35
C ILE A 330 12.58 -29.92 5.48
N ARG A 331 12.49 -29.40 4.25
CA ARG A 331 13.64 -29.28 3.33
C ARG A 331 14.76 -28.41 3.91
N PRO A 332 16.03 -28.62 3.49
CA PRO A 332 17.16 -27.83 3.97
C PRO A 332 17.02 -26.31 3.78
N ASP A 333 16.45 -25.85 2.66
CA ASP A 333 16.21 -24.43 2.38
C ASP A 333 15.10 -23.84 3.26
N LEU A 334 14.02 -24.60 3.49
CA LEU A 334 12.99 -24.22 4.46
C LEU A 334 13.56 -24.20 5.90
N ALA A 335 14.43 -25.14 6.25
CA ALA A 335 15.10 -25.15 7.55
C ALA A 335 15.99 -23.91 7.75
N GLU A 336 16.72 -23.48 6.71
CA GLU A 336 17.48 -22.22 6.74
C GLU A 336 16.57 -21.01 6.95
N ALA A 337 15.45 -20.94 6.21
CA ALA A 337 14.47 -19.86 6.36
C ALA A 337 13.85 -19.85 7.78
N ASN A 338 13.47 -21.02 8.29
CA ASN A 338 12.94 -21.21 9.65
C ASN A 338 13.93 -20.74 10.72
N GLU A 339 15.21 -21.09 10.60
CA GLU A 339 16.23 -20.61 11.54
C GLU A 339 16.39 -19.09 11.44
N ARG A 340 16.40 -18.52 10.23
CA ARG A 340 16.46 -17.05 10.08
C ARG A 340 15.23 -16.36 10.65
N TRP A 341 14.04 -16.92 10.53
CA TRP A 341 12.84 -16.38 11.19
C TRP A 341 12.98 -16.45 12.70
N ARG A 342 13.39 -17.60 13.24
CA ARG A 342 13.62 -17.82 14.67
C ARG A 342 14.55 -16.77 15.26
N LEU A 343 15.67 -16.47 14.60
CA LEU A 343 16.64 -15.45 15.05
C LEU A 343 16.07 -14.03 15.16
N THR A 344 14.96 -13.73 14.47
CA THR A 344 14.28 -12.44 14.60
C THR A 344 13.31 -12.39 15.78
N ARG A 345 12.93 -13.54 16.34
CA ARG A 345 11.95 -13.68 17.44
C ARG A 345 12.60 -13.51 18.81
N ASP A 346 11.78 -13.15 19.79
CA ASP A 346 12.23 -12.89 21.16
C ASP A 346 12.83 -14.13 21.83
N GLU A 347 12.31 -15.32 21.53
CA GLU A 347 12.82 -16.60 22.04
C GLU A 347 14.29 -16.84 21.69
N ALA A 348 14.77 -16.33 20.55
CA ALA A 348 16.16 -16.45 20.13
C ALA A 348 17.04 -15.30 20.66
N ARG A 349 16.47 -14.37 21.42
CA ARG A 349 17.11 -13.12 21.87
C ARG A 349 16.97 -12.88 23.38
N PRO A 350 17.21 -13.89 24.26
CA PRO A 350 16.90 -13.81 25.69
C PRO A 350 17.59 -12.64 26.41
N GLU A 351 18.82 -12.28 26.01
CA GLU A 351 19.53 -11.14 26.61
C GLU A 351 18.85 -9.79 26.29
N ALA A 352 18.34 -9.63 25.07
CA ALA A 352 17.63 -8.41 24.66
C ALA A 352 16.31 -8.28 25.41
N VAL A 353 15.57 -9.40 25.54
CA VAL A 353 14.34 -9.49 26.33
C VAL A 353 14.62 -9.15 27.80
N ALA A 354 15.65 -9.75 28.40
CA ALA A 354 16.03 -9.49 29.79
C ALA A 354 16.37 -8.01 30.04
N ARG A 355 17.05 -7.34 29.11
CA ARG A 355 17.34 -5.90 29.19
C ARG A 355 16.07 -5.05 29.20
N ARG A 356 15.07 -5.38 28.37
CA ARG A 356 13.77 -4.68 28.39
C ARG A 356 13.05 -4.91 29.72
N ARG A 357 13.01 -6.15 30.19
CA ARG A 357 12.39 -6.50 31.49
C ARG A 357 13.02 -5.80 32.68
N SER A 358 14.35 -5.62 32.69
CA SER A 358 15.01 -4.87 33.78
C SER A 358 14.58 -3.40 33.89
N ARG A 359 13.91 -2.86 32.86
CA ARG A 359 13.36 -1.50 32.82
C ARG A 359 11.83 -1.49 32.91
N ASN A 360 11.22 -2.63 33.22
CA ASN A 360 9.77 -2.82 33.16
C ASN A 360 9.17 -2.51 31.77
N GLN A 361 9.92 -2.82 30.71
CA GLN A 361 9.51 -2.59 29.33
C GLN A 361 9.26 -3.92 28.57
N ARG A 362 8.35 -3.85 27.60
CA ARG A 362 8.02 -4.86 26.60
C ARG A 362 8.95 -4.80 25.41
N THR A 363 9.06 -5.87 24.64
CA THR A 363 9.79 -5.82 23.36
C THR A 363 8.90 -5.20 22.26
N ALA A 364 9.52 -4.85 21.12
CA ALA A 364 8.78 -4.42 19.94
C ALA A 364 7.78 -5.49 19.46
N ARG A 365 8.13 -6.78 19.56
CA ARG A 365 7.25 -7.87 19.16
C ARG A 365 6.07 -8.04 20.10
N GLU A 366 6.30 -7.95 21.41
CA GLU A 366 5.21 -8.02 22.39
C GLU A 366 4.20 -6.89 22.24
N ASN A 367 4.66 -5.68 21.91
CA ASN A 367 3.78 -4.55 21.64
C ASN A 367 2.94 -4.78 20.37
N ILE A 368 3.54 -5.34 19.31
CA ILE A 368 2.81 -5.70 18.08
C ILE A 368 1.82 -6.84 18.34
N ASP A 369 2.25 -7.90 19.04
CA ASP A 369 1.44 -9.08 19.34
C ASP A 369 0.28 -8.76 20.30
N ASP A 370 0.46 -7.82 21.24
CA ASP A 370 -0.65 -7.29 22.02
C ASP A 370 -1.58 -6.47 21.11
N LEU A 371 -1.03 -5.54 20.31
CA LEU A 371 -1.84 -4.65 19.47
C LEU A 371 -2.77 -5.39 18.51
N VAL A 372 -2.24 -6.36 17.76
CA VAL A 372 -2.93 -7.01 16.64
C VAL A 372 -3.71 -8.26 17.09
N ASP A 373 -4.78 -8.57 16.38
CA ASP A 373 -5.56 -9.79 16.60
C ASP A 373 -4.68 -11.01 16.31
N ALA A 374 -4.80 -12.05 17.15
CA ALA A 374 -3.93 -13.23 17.10
C ALA A 374 -3.92 -13.88 15.69
N GLY A 375 -2.72 -14.09 15.15
CA GLY A 375 -2.51 -14.70 13.84
C GLY A 375 -2.78 -13.78 12.64
N SER A 376 -3.14 -12.51 12.84
CA SER A 376 -3.46 -11.58 11.74
C SER A 376 -2.23 -10.86 11.15
N PHE A 377 -1.11 -10.80 11.87
CA PHE A 377 0.02 -9.95 11.49
C PHE A 377 0.87 -10.54 10.36
N LEU A 378 0.86 -9.84 9.22
CA LEU A 378 1.72 -10.09 8.07
C LEU A 378 2.96 -9.18 8.15
N GLU A 379 4.09 -9.71 8.61
CA GLU A 379 5.34 -8.96 8.78
C GLU A 379 6.08 -8.72 7.45
N TYR A 380 6.50 -7.48 7.21
CA TYR A 380 7.29 -7.08 6.04
C TYR A 380 8.76 -6.96 6.40
N GLY A 381 9.62 -7.54 5.56
CA GLY A 381 11.08 -7.37 5.65
C GLY A 381 11.69 -7.89 6.96
N ALA A 382 11.17 -9.00 7.51
CA ALA A 382 11.70 -9.62 8.74
C ALA A 382 13.19 -9.95 8.64
N PHE A 383 13.68 -10.36 7.46
CA PHE A 383 15.08 -10.69 7.20
C PHE A 383 15.99 -9.49 6.91
N ALA A 384 15.48 -8.26 7.03
CA ALA A 384 16.31 -7.07 6.88
C ALA A 384 17.41 -7.04 7.95
N VAL A 385 18.58 -6.56 7.56
CA VAL A 385 19.74 -6.33 8.44
C VAL A 385 20.33 -4.97 8.16
N ALA A 386 21.07 -4.41 9.11
CA ALA A 386 21.68 -3.09 8.97
C ALA A 386 22.62 -3.00 7.75
N ALA A 387 22.65 -1.82 7.13
CA ALA A 387 23.45 -1.52 5.94
C ALA A 387 24.94 -1.30 6.30
N GLN A 388 25.56 -2.32 6.88
CA GLN A 388 26.93 -2.29 7.44
C GLN A 388 27.81 -3.46 6.96
N ARG A 389 27.49 -4.08 5.82
CA ARG A 389 28.22 -5.22 5.24
C ARG A 389 29.67 -4.90 4.91
N ARG A 390 30.02 -3.64 4.66
CA ARG A 390 31.43 -3.22 4.48
C ARG A 390 32.29 -3.38 5.73
N ARG A 391 31.69 -3.51 6.92
CA ARG A 391 32.41 -3.54 8.20
C ARG A 391 32.05 -4.70 9.12
N ARG A 392 31.07 -5.53 8.75
CA ARG A 392 30.58 -6.68 9.54
C ARG A 392 30.22 -7.83 8.63
N SER A 393 30.34 -9.06 9.14
CA SER A 393 29.95 -10.25 8.39
C SER A 393 28.42 -10.37 8.28
N ALA A 394 27.94 -11.17 7.32
CA ALA A 394 26.51 -11.42 7.17
C ALA A 394 25.91 -12.11 8.40
N GLU A 395 26.64 -13.07 9.01
CA GLU A 395 26.21 -13.78 10.22
C GLU A 395 26.09 -12.83 11.42
N GLU A 396 27.08 -11.96 11.61
CA GLU A 396 27.07 -10.94 12.67
C GLU A 396 25.85 -10.02 12.53
N LEU A 397 25.60 -9.52 11.31
CA LEU A 397 24.47 -8.66 11.00
C LEU A 397 23.12 -9.34 11.23
N THR A 398 22.99 -10.62 10.84
CA THR A 398 21.77 -11.40 11.09
C THR A 398 21.46 -11.49 12.59
N ARG A 399 22.47 -11.65 13.46
CA ARG A 399 22.25 -11.72 14.92
C ARG A 399 22.04 -10.37 15.58
N MET A 400 22.78 -9.33 15.17
CA MET A 400 22.77 -8.05 15.89
C MET A 400 21.75 -7.03 15.39
N SER A 401 21.26 -7.21 14.16
CA SER A 401 20.34 -6.27 13.53
C SER A 401 19.10 -6.95 12.94
N PRO A 402 18.42 -7.84 13.68
CA PRO A 402 17.20 -8.48 13.20
C PRO A 402 16.17 -7.43 12.79
N ALA A 403 15.55 -7.63 11.62
CA ALA A 403 14.59 -6.72 11.01
C ALA A 403 15.09 -5.27 10.81
N ASP A 404 16.41 -5.04 10.86
CA ASP A 404 17.06 -3.73 10.96
C ASP A 404 16.53 -2.82 12.09
N GLY A 405 16.03 -3.42 13.17
CA GLY A 405 15.50 -2.71 14.33
C GLY A 405 14.13 -2.07 14.12
N LEU A 406 13.36 -2.51 13.13
CA LEU A 406 11.97 -2.10 12.91
C LEU A 406 11.13 -3.32 12.54
N VAL A 407 10.19 -3.70 13.42
CA VAL A 407 9.14 -4.68 13.10
C VAL A 407 7.99 -3.90 12.47
N CYS A 408 7.55 -4.28 11.27
CA CYS A 408 6.48 -3.56 10.59
C CYS A 408 5.66 -4.48 9.69
N GLY A 409 4.36 -4.19 9.54
CA GLY A 409 3.48 -4.97 8.70
C GLY A 409 2.03 -4.54 8.78
N VAL A 410 1.13 -5.40 8.28
CA VAL A 410 -0.32 -5.19 8.30
C VAL A 410 -0.97 -6.32 9.08
N GLY A 411 -1.93 -6.00 9.93
CA GLY A 411 -2.75 -6.98 10.65
C GLY A 411 -4.17 -6.46 10.86
N SER A 412 -4.88 -7.09 11.78
CA SER A 412 -6.19 -6.65 12.25
C SER A 412 -6.07 -6.14 13.69
N VAL A 413 -6.81 -5.10 14.04
CA VAL A 413 -6.93 -4.55 15.40
C VAL A 413 -8.40 -4.38 15.69
N ASN A 414 -8.84 -4.86 16.84
CA ASN A 414 -10.24 -4.85 17.28
C ASN A 414 -11.17 -5.70 16.39
N GLY A 415 -10.71 -6.79 15.78
CA GLY A 415 -11.51 -7.67 14.94
C GLY A 415 -12.67 -8.38 15.65
N ALA A 416 -12.66 -8.40 16.99
CA ALA A 416 -13.81 -8.84 17.79
C ALA A 416 -14.94 -7.81 17.84
N LEU A 417 -14.66 -6.53 17.55
CA LEU A 417 -15.61 -5.41 17.61
C LEU A 417 -16.06 -4.94 16.23
N PHE A 418 -15.19 -5.06 15.22
CA PHE A 418 -15.40 -4.52 13.89
C PHE A 418 -15.18 -5.60 12.81
N PRO A 419 -15.88 -5.50 11.68
CA PRO A 419 -15.71 -6.46 10.59
C PRO A 419 -14.29 -6.39 10.00
N PRO A 420 -13.84 -7.45 9.30
CA PRO A 420 -12.46 -7.57 8.83
C PRO A 420 -11.95 -6.37 8.03
N GLU A 421 -12.79 -5.73 7.22
CA GLU A 421 -12.44 -4.56 6.42
C GLU A 421 -12.12 -3.31 7.26
N GLN A 422 -12.81 -3.11 8.39
CA GLN A 422 -12.60 -1.98 9.31
C GLN A 422 -11.53 -2.28 10.36
N ALA A 423 -11.24 -3.56 10.61
CA ALA A 423 -10.22 -3.99 11.55
C ALA A 423 -8.78 -3.82 11.02
N ARG A 424 -8.59 -3.65 9.70
CA ARG A 424 -7.25 -3.62 9.07
C ARG A 424 -6.43 -2.44 9.60
N CYS A 425 -5.18 -2.68 9.96
CA CYS A 425 -4.27 -1.67 10.49
C CYS A 425 -2.82 -2.00 10.11
N ALA A 426 -2.06 -0.97 9.72
CA ALA A 426 -0.61 -1.06 9.63
C ALA A 426 0.02 -0.80 11.00
N ALA A 427 0.93 -1.67 11.41
CA ALA A 427 1.63 -1.56 12.69
C ALA A 427 3.14 -1.49 12.47
N LEU A 428 3.79 -0.56 13.18
CA LEU A 428 5.25 -0.37 13.16
C LEU A 428 5.76 -0.28 14.59
N ALA A 429 6.87 -0.94 14.88
CA ALA A 429 7.54 -0.85 16.17
C ALA A 429 9.05 -0.85 16.00
N TYR A 430 9.69 0.26 16.37
CA TYR A 430 11.14 0.28 16.50
C TYR A 430 11.56 -0.61 17.67
N ASP A 431 12.61 -1.41 17.46
CA ASP A 431 13.21 -2.25 18.49
C ASP A 431 14.40 -1.51 19.10
N PHE A 432 14.19 -0.91 20.28
CA PHE A 432 15.25 -0.18 20.98
C PHE A 432 16.48 -1.05 21.31
N THR A 433 16.31 -2.38 21.40
CA THR A 433 17.42 -3.29 21.66
C THR A 433 18.36 -3.47 20.47
N VAL A 434 17.92 -3.06 19.26
CA VAL A 434 18.71 -3.06 18.03
C VAL A 434 19.18 -1.64 17.74
N LEU A 435 20.46 -1.37 17.99
CA LEU A 435 21.10 -0.09 17.69
C LEU A 435 20.31 1.12 18.22
N ALA A 436 19.75 1.01 19.44
CA ALA A 436 18.96 2.04 20.11
C ALA A 436 17.70 2.50 19.33
N GLY A 437 17.09 1.61 18.54
CA GLY A 437 15.89 1.92 17.75
C GLY A 437 16.12 3.01 16.70
N THR A 438 17.38 3.16 16.26
CA THR A 438 17.77 4.21 15.31
C THR A 438 17.34 3.88 13.88
N GLN A 439 17.14 4.93 13.09
CA GLN A 439 16.65 4.91 11.72
C GLN A 439 17.82 4.73 10.74
N GLY A 440 17.93 3.54 10.17
CA GLY A 440 18.96 3.13 9.22
C GLY A 440 18.45 3.07 7.80
N VAL A 441 19.34 2.73 6.86
CA VAL A 441 18.99 2.69 5.43
C VAL A 441 17.92 1.63 5.13
N MET A 442 18.00 0.45 5.76
CA MET A 442 17.08 -0.65 5.46
C MET A 442 15.74 -0.47 6.17
N ASN A 443 15.71 0.00 7.42
CA ASN A 443 14.45 0.29 8.10
C ASN A 443 13.72 1.52 7.55
N HIS A 444 14.40 2.51 6.95
CA HIS A 444 13.75 3.54 6.13
C HIS A 444 13.10 2.95 4.88
N ARG A 445 13.78 2.04 4.15
CA ARG A 445 13.16 1.35 3.00
C ARG A 445 11.94 0.53 3.40
N LYS A 446 11.99 -0.15 4.55
CA LYS A 446 10.83 -0.86 5.12
C LYS A 446 9.68 0.09 5.42
N THR A 447 9.99 1.22 6.06
CA THR A 447 9.03 2.29 6.36
C THR A 447 8.37 2.78 5.07
N ASP A 448 9.16 3.21 4.09
CA ASP A 448 8.66 3.75 2.82
C ASP A 448 7.75 2.75 2.09
N ARG A 449 8.17 1.48 2.01
CA ARG A 449 7.37 0.42 1.38
C ARG A 449 6.02 0.22 2.08
N LEU A 450 5.99 0.24 3.41
CA LEU A 450 4.74 0.10 4.15
C LEU A 450 3.86 1.35 4.02
N LEU A 451 4.46 2.55 3.99
CA LEU A 451 3.73 3.79 3.78
C LEU A 451 3.07 3.89 2.40
N GLU A 452 3.70 3.31 1.36
CA GLU A 452 3.05 3.16 0.04
C GLU A 452 1.79 2.30 0.13
N ILE A 453 1.83 1.18 0.86
CA ILE A 453 0.68 0.29 1.07
C ILE A 453 -0.41 1.00 1.88
N VAL A 454 -0.01 1.71 2.93
CA VAL A 454 -0.92 2.52 3.76
C VAL A 454 -1.64 3.57 2.92
N ALA A 455 -0.92 4.28 2.05
CA ALA A 455 -1.50 5.30 1.19
C ALA A 455 -2.45 4.71 0.13
N ASP A 456 -2.05 3.60 -0.49
CA ASP A 456 -2.84 2.90 -1.52
C ASP A 456 -4.16 2.34 -0.96
N GLN A 457 -4.12 1.81 0.26
CA GLN A 457 -5.23 1.06 0.86
C GLN A 457 -5.94 1.83 1.98
N GLU A 458 -5.56 3.10 2.20
CA GLU A 458 -6.05 3.98 3.27
C GLU A 458 -6.08 3.30 4.65
N LEU A 459 -5.00 2.60 5.01
CA LEU A 459 -4.91 1.86 6.28
C LEU A 459 -4.58 2.79 7.47
N PRO A 460 -5.32 2.71 8.59
CA PRO A 460 -4.88 3.32 9.85
C PRO A 460 -3.51 2.81 10.29
N VAL A 461 -2.73 3.65 10.96
CA VAL A 461 -1.37 3.34 11.41
C VAL A 461 -1.25 3.44 12.91
N VAL A 462 -0.69 2.42 13.55
CA VAL A 462 -0.19 2.48 14.93
C VAL A 462 1.32 2.30 14.94
N TRP A 463 2.05 3.28 15.49
CA TRP A 463 3.51 3.30 15.46
C TRP A 463 4.12 3.44 16.87
N PHE A 464 4.77 2.39 17.35
CA PHE A 464 5.64 2.44 18.53
C PHE A 464 6.99 3.08 18.14
N ALA A 465 7.14 4.36 18.47
CA ALA A 465 8.14 5.24 17.89
C ALA A 465 9.44 5.36 18.70
N GLU A 466 9.65 4.57 19.76
CA GLU A 466 10.85 4.61 20.60
C GLU A 466 12.15 4.51 19.78
N GLY A 467 13.09 5.44 19.96
CA GLY A 467 14.38 5.39 19.27
C GLY A 467 15.17 6.70 19.26
N GLY A 468 16.44 6.58 18.87
CA GLY A 468 17.43 7.67 18.93
C GLY A 468 17.58 8.54 17.68
N GLY A 469 16.74 8.38 16.65
CA GLY A 469 16.83 9.12 15.39
C GLY A 469 17.77 8.48 14.36
N GLY A 470 18.31 9.30 13.44
CA GLY A 470 19.11 8.84 12.31
C GLY A 470 20.37 8.07 12.72
N ARG A 471 20.64 6.96 12.06
CA ARG A 471 21.76 6.07 12.37
C ARG A 471 23.03 6.48 11.62
N PRO A 472 24.12 6.85 12.33
CA PRO A 472 25.36 7.32 11.68
C PRO A 472 26.24 6.20 11.11
N GLY A 473 26.03 4.93 11.54
CA GLY A 473 26.95 3.83 11.29
C GLY A 473 26.71 3.01 10.00
N ASP A 474 25.74 3.39 9.17
CA ASP A 474 25.36 2.63 7.97
C ASP A 474 26.27 2.94 6.77
N THR A 475 27.31 2.13 6.61
CA THR A 475 28.40 2.34 5.64
C THR A 475 28.09 1.90 4.21
N ASP A 476 27.06 1.07 3.99
CA ASP A 476 26.72 0.55 2.66
C ASP A 476 25.84 1.52 1.87
N GLY A 477 25.22 2.50 2.54
CA GLY A 477 24.33 3.48 1.92
C GLY A 477 25.04 4.34 0.87
N ALA A 478 24.38 4.55 -0.27
CA ALA A 478 24.81 5.49 -1.29
C ALA A 478 24.11 6.83 -1.04
N GLY A 479 24.78 7.77 -0.37
CA GLY A 479 24.24 9.10 -0.13
C GLY A 479 25.24 10.00 0.58
N ALA A 480 25.23 11.29 0.23
CA ALA A 480 26.12 12.27 0.87
C ALA A 480 25.58 12.74 2.23
N SER A 481 24.28 13.07 2.31
CA SER A 481 23.68 13.73 3.49
C SER A 481 22.50 13.00 4.12
N GLY A 482 21.88 12.05 3.44
CA GLY A 482 20.63 11.41 3.91
C GLY A 482 19.39 12.32 3.88
N LEU A 483 19.48 13.55 3.38
CA LEU A 483 18.37 14.52 3.35
C LEU A 483 17.31 14.25 2.27
N ALA A 484 17.60 13.33 1.34
CA ALA A 484 16.65 12.91 0.31
C ALA A 484 15.66 11.84 0.80
N THR A 485 15.75 11.41 2.07
CA THR A 485 14.89 10.39 2.66
C THR A 485 13.41 10.80 2.61
N PRO A 486 12.55 10.06 1.90
CA PRO A 486 11.16 10.47 1.68
C PRO A 486 10.23 10.16 2.85
N SER A 487 10.62 9.29 3.79
CA SER A 487 9.76 8.73 4.83
C SER A 487 8.98 9.77 5.63
N PHE A 488 9.64 10.87 6.05
CA PHE A 488 8.99 11.93 6.82
C PHE A 488 7.91 12.64 6.02
N LYS A 489 8.18 12.93 4.74
CA LYS A 489 7.21 13.54 3.83
C LYS A 489 6.05 12.58 3.55
N ALA A 490 6.35 11.31 3.30
CA ALA A 490 5.34 10.29 3.02
C ALA A 490 4.38 10.12 4.21
N PHE A 491 4.91 10.05 5.44
CA PHE A 491 4.07 9.95 6.64
C PHE A 491 3.28 11.23 6.92
N ALA A 492 3.89 12.40 6.72
CA ALA A 492 3.19 13.68 6.87
C ALA A 492 2.05 13.86 5.85
N ALA A 493 2.22 13.36 4.62
CA ALA A 493 1.20 13.44 3.57
C ALA A 493 -0.08 12.62 3.88
N LEU A 494 -0.02 11.73 4.87
CA LEU A 494 -1.16 10.96 5.37
C LEU A 494 -1.98 11.71 6.43
N ALA A 495 -1.61 12.95 6.80
CA ALA A 495 -2.35 13.78 7.75
C ALA A 495 -3.80 13.99 7.31
N GLY A 496 -4.76 13.58 8.15
CA GLY A 496 -6.18 13.61 7.84
C GLY A 496 -6.65 12.67 6.72
N VAL A 497 -5.77 11.79 6.20
CA VAL A 497 -6.13 10.76 5.20
C VAL A 497 -6.41 9.43 5.90
N VAL A 498 -5.54 9.02 6.81
CA VAL A 498 -5.71 7.83 7.66
C VAL A 498 -5.43 8.20 9.11
N PRO A 499 -6.10 7.59 10.11
CA PRO A 499 -5.78 7.79 11.51
C PRO A 499 -4.35 7.30 11.80
N LYS A 500 -3.49 8.17 12.31
CA LYS A 500 -2.14 7.81 12.78
C LYS A 500 -2.06 7.99 14.29
N ILE A 501 -1.71 6.91 14.97
CA ILE A 501 -1.53 6.85 16.42
C ILE A 501 -0.07 6.50 16.68
N ALA A 502 0.65 7.35 17.40
CA ALA A 502 1.99 7.04 17.87
C ALA A 502 1.95 6.66 19.34
N VAL A 503 2.75 5.66 19.70
CA VAL A 503 3.00 5.24 21.07
C VAL A 503 4.48 5.45 21.37
N VAL A 504 4.78 6.12 22.48
CA VAL A 504 6.17 6.32 22.93
C VAL A 504 6.30 5.85 24.37
N SER A 505 7.17 4.86 24.56
CA SER A 505 7.74 4.52 25.86
C SER A 505 9.25 4.73 25.81
N GLY A 506 9.84 5.20 26.91
CA GLY A 506 11.27 5.51 26.95
C GLY A 506 11.68 6.67 26.05
N ARG A 507 12.77 6.52 25.30
CA ARG A 507 13.47 7.64 24.65
C ARG A 507 13.06 7.77 23.18
N CYS A 508 12.63 8.95 22.75
CA CYS A 508 12.20 9.23 21.38
C CYS A 508 12.79 10.56 20.89
N PHE A 509 13.81 10.49 20.04
CA PHE A 509 14.57 11.66 19.60
C PHE A 509 14.68 11.81 18.08
N ALA A 510 14.86 13.07 17.64
CA ALA A 510 15.09 13.43 16.25
C ALA A 510 14.03 12.85 15.31
N GLY A 511 14.41 12.07 14.29
CA GLY A 511 13.45 11.54 13.33
C GLY A 511 12.38 10.63 13.95
N ASN A 512 12.66 9.95 15.05
CA ASN A 512 11.66 9.16 15.78
C ASN A 512 10.59 10.10 16.39
N ALA A 513 11.05 11.18 17.02
CA ALA A 513 10.18 12.23 17.55
C ALA A 513 9.37 12.93 16.45
N SER A 514 9.95 13.10 15.25
CA SER A 514 9.22 13.62 14.09
C SER A 514 8.03 12.72 13.72
N PHE A 515 8.20 11.39 13.64
CA PHE A 515 7.06 10.49 13.36
C PHE A 515 6.02 10.54 14.47
N ALA A 516 6.45 10.59 15.73
CA ALA A 516 5.53 10.75 16.86
C ALA A 516 4.71 12.06 16.75
N GLY A 517 5.36 13.19 16.47
CA GLY A 517 4.70 14.50 16.33
C GLY A 517 3.87 14.69 15.06
N LEU A 518 4.05 13.84 14.05
CA LEU A 518 3.25 13.82 12.82
C LEU A 518 1.96 12.99 12.94
N SER A 519 1.73 12.34 14.09
CA SER A 519 0.55 11.50 14.35
C SER A 519 -0.62 12.33 14.90
N GLU A 520 -1.85 11.93 14.59
CA GLU A 520 -3.05 12.60 15.12
C GLU A 520 -3.26 12.37 16.61
N ILE A 521 -2.79 11.25 17.15
CA ILE A 521 -2.84 10.96 18.58
C ILE A 521 -1.47 10.44 19.02
N LEU A 522 -0.87 11.10 20.01
CA LEU A 522 0.37 10.69 20.65
C LEU A 522 0.11 10.21 22.09
N ILE A 523 0.34 8.92 22.29
CA ILE A 523 0.24 8.23 23.58
C ILE A 523 1.64 8.04 24.15
N CYS A 524 1.88 8.47 25.38
CA CYS A 524 3.17 8.33 26.05
C CYS A 524 3.06 7.69 27.41
N THR A 525 4.03 6.88 27.81
CA THR A 525 4.17 6.43 29.21
C THR A 525 4.88 7.49 30.06
N GLU A 526 4.76 7.41 31.39
CA GLU A 526 5.35 8.41 32.31
C GLU A 526 6.88 8.52 32.18
N ASP A 527 7.57 7.42 31.85
CA ASP A 527 9.03 7.39 31.68
C ASP A 527 9.51 7.95 30.33
N ALA A 528 8.59 8.38 29.46
CA ALA A 528 8.93 8.83 28.13
C ALA A 528 9.68 10.18 28.10
N ASN A 529 10.61 10.31 27.15
CA ASN A 529 11.39 11.52 26.89
C ASN A 529 11.38 11.81 25.38
N ILE A 530 10.82 12.96 25.00
CA ILE A 530 10.57 13.30 23.59
C ILE A 530 11.24 14.62 23.22
N GLY A 531 12.03 14.63 22.15
CA GLY A 531 12.68 15.86 21.66
C GLY A 531 13.21 15.77 20.24
N MET A 532 13.25 16.91 19.54
CA MET A 532 13.78 16.98 18.17
C MET A 532 15.29 16.75 18.09
N GLY A 533 16.01 16.81 19.20
CA GLY A 533 17.43 16.47 19.29
C GLY A 533 17.70 15.64 20.53
N GLY A 534 18.43 14.53 20.35
CA GLY A 534 18.95 13.74 21.47
C GLY A 534 20.26 14.33 22.03
N PRO A 535 20.83 13.75 23.10
CA PRO A 535 22.01 14.29 23.77
C PRO A 535 23.18 14.61 22.83
N ALA A 536 23.50 13.68 21.94
CA ALA A 536 24.61 13.84 20.98
C ALA A 536 24.39 15.01 20.00
N MET A 537 23.14 15.31 19.63
CA MET A 537 22.83 16.43 18.74
C MET A 537 22.92 17.77 19.48
N ILE A 538 22.49 17.81 20.75
CA ILE A 538 22.58 19.00 21.60
C ILE A 538 24.05 19.34 21.88
N GLU A 539 24.83 18.33 22.28
CA GLU A 539 26.27 18.48 22.52
C GLU A 539 27.00 18.87 21.22
N GLY A 540 26.71 18.20 20.11
CA GLY A 540 27.28 18.53 18.80
C GLY A 540 26.94 19.95 18.31
N GLY A 541 25.83 20.53 18.78
CA GLY A 541 25.44 21.92 18.54
C GLY A 541 26.08 22.94 19.51
N GLY A 542 26.91 22.51 20.46
CA GLY A 542 27.55 23.37 21.45
C GLY A 542 26.61 23.88 22.55
N LEU A 543 25.45 23.24 22.75
CA LEU A 543 24.44 23.66 23.72
C LEU A 543 24.64 23.08 25.13
N GLY A 544 25.67 22.24 25.30
CA GLY A 544 25.99 21.56 26.56
C GLY A 544 25.70 20.07 26.53
N VAL A 545 25.96 19.41 27.66
CA VAL A 545 25.77 17.97 27.84
C VAL A 545 24.58 17.76 28.77
N PHE A 546 23.62 16.95 28.33
CA PHE A 546 22.39 16.66 29.05
C PHE A 546 22.16 15.16 29.13
N ALA A 547 21.56 14.69 30.23
CA ALA A 547 21.07 13.34 30.26
C ALA A 547 19.85 13.21 29.33
N PRO A 548 19.61 12.03 28.72
CA PRO A 548 18.39 11.77 27.96
C PRO A 548 17.10 12.15 28.73
N GLU A 549 17.10 11.93 30.05
CA GLU A 549 15.97 12.19 30.96
C GLU A 549 15.71 13.69 31.17
N ASP A 550 16.68 14.55 30.86
CA ASP A 550 16.51 16.01 30.92
C ASP A 550 15.85 16.54 29.63
N ILE A 551 15.76 15.73 28.58
CA ILE A 551 15.31 16.15 27.26
C ILE A 551 13.85 15.77 27.06
N GLY A 552 12.99 16.75 27.31
CA GLY A 552 11.55 16.62 27.08
C GLY A 552 10.86 15.62 27.98
N PRO A 553 10.99 15.74 29.32
CA PRO A 553 10.30 14.90 30.28
C PRO A 553 8.78 15.11 30.22
N MET A 554 8.00 14.08 30.59
CA MET A 554 6.54 14.13 30.57
C MET A 554 5.93 15.25 31.42
N SER A 555 6.60 15.64 32.51
CA SER A 555 6.22 16.79 33.34
C SER A 555 6.09 18.10 32.55
N VAL A 556 6.86 18.24 31.46
CA VAL A 556 6.80 19.40 30.54
C VAL A 556 5.93 19.10 29.33
N ARG A 557 6.06 17.92 28.73
CA ARG A 557 5.40 17.58 27.45
C ARG A 557 3.89 17.45 27.55
N ARG A 558 3.37 17.07 28.71
CA ARG A 558 1.92 17.05 28.96
C ARG A 558 1.34 18.47 29.05
N ALA A 559 2.08 19.40 29.66
CA ALA A 559 1.61 20.75 29.94
C ALA A 559 1.65 21.66 28.71
N ASN A 560 2.52 21.38 27.75
CA ASN A 560 2.64 22.14 26.51
C ASN A 560 1.91 21.51 25.31
N GLY A 561 1.03 20.53 25.54
CA GLY A 561 0.14 19.99 24.51
C GLY A 561 0.79 19.08 23.48
N VAL A 562 2.07 18.68 23.67
CA VAL A 562 2.71 17.70 22.78
C VAL A 562 2.10 16.31 22.96
N VAL A 563 1.81 15.92 24.20
CA VAL A 563 1.24 14.59 24.51
C VAL A 563 -0.27 14.66 24.60
N ASP A 564 -0.95 13.79 23.86
CA ASP A 564 -2.41 13.71 23.87
C ASP A 564 -2.91 12.83 25.03
N ILE A 565 -2.29 11.67 25.24
CA ILE A 565 -2.71 10.70 26.26
C ILE A 565 -1.48 10.23 27.03
N LEU A 566 -1.59 10.23 28.36
CA LEU A 566 -0.61 9.65 29.26
C LEU A 566 -1.09 8.27 29.69
N ALA A 567 -0.27 7.25 29.46
CA ALA A 567 -0.52 5.86 29.82
C ALA A 567 0.32 5.45 31.04
N GLU A 568 -0.19 4.50 31.82
CA GLU A 568 0.53 4.00 33.00
C GLU A 568 1.78 3.19 32.62
N ASP A 569 1.65 2.32 31.63
CA ASP A 569 2.71 1.48 31.08
C ASP A 569 2.44 1.13 29.60
N GLU A 570 3.29 0.28 28.99
CA GLU A 570 3.12 -0.11 27.59
C GLU A 570 1.86 -0.97 27.33
N ALA A 571 1.34 -1.66 28.35
CA ALA A 571 0.09 -2.43 28.25
C ALA A 571 -1.11 -1.48 28.14
N ASP A 572 -1.17 -0.52 29.05
CA ASP A 572 -2.19 0.51 29.03
C ASP A 572 -2.07 1.38 27.78
N ALA A 573 -0.86 1.73 27.34
CA ALA A 573 -0.65 2.47 26.10
C ALA A 573 -1.19 1.73 24.86
N THR A 574 -1.00 0.40 24.82
CA THR A 574 -1.54 -0.44 23.73
C THR A 574 -3.06 -0.54 23.81
N ARG A 575 -3.63 -0.68 25.01
CA ARG A 575 -5.08 -0.65 25.24
C ARG A 575 -5.69 0.68 24.79
N LEU A 576 -5.04 1.80 25.13
CA LEU A 576 -5.46 3.15 24.73
C LEU A 576 -5.32 3.37 23.23
N ALA A 577 -4.29 2.81 22.58
CA ALA A 577 -4.15 2.84 21.12
C ALA A 577 -5.30 2.08 20.43
N LYS A 578 -5.65 0.88 20.91
CA LYS A 578 -6.82 0.11 20.45
C LYS A 578 -8.12 0.89 20.65
N GLN A 579 -8.30 1.52 21.82
CA GLN A 579 -9.48 2.32 22.14
C GLN A 579 -9.58 3.54 21.22
N ALA A 580 -8.50 4.32 21.08
CA ALA A 580 -8.41 5.48 20.19
C ALA A 580 -8.71 5.09 18.74
N LEU A 581 -8.13 3.99 18.24
CA LEU A 581 -8.41 3.51 16.89
C LEU A 581 -9.89 3.17 16.70
N SER A 582 -10.54 2.58 17.71
CA SER A 582 -11.93 2.13 17.63
C SER A 582 -12.92 3.22 17.22
N TYR A 583 -12.68 4.49 17.59
CA TYR A 583 -13.59 5.58 17.23
C TYR A 583 -13.60 5.86 15.73
N PHE A 584 -12.49 5.55 15.04
CA PHE A 584 -12.36 5.68 13.60
C PHE A 584 -12.79 4.41 12.84
N GLN A 585 -13.06 3.31 13.55
CA GLN A 585 -13.49 2.03 12.96
C GLN A 585 -15.01 1.90 12.87
N GLY A 586 -15.78 2.77 13.53
CA GLY A 586 -17.24 2.83 13.41
C GLY A 586 -17.97 2.62 14.73
N ALA A 587 -19.25 2.22 14.63
CA ALA A 587 -20.11 2.04 15.79
C ALA A 587 -19.90 0.67 16.47
N THR A 588 -20.06 0.61 17.78
CA THR A 588 -19.99 -0.64 18.57
C THR A 588 -21.38 -1.11 18.99
N ASN A 589 -21.51 -2.42 19.22
CA ASN A 589 -22.70 -3.02 19.83
C ASN A 589 -22.50 -3.24 21.33
N GLY A 590 -23.58 -3.42 22.09
CA GLY A 590 -23.50 -3.80 23.50
C GLY A 590 -23.02 -2.69 24.43
N TRP A 591 -23.52 -1.47 24.24
CA TRP A 591 -23.23 -0.31 25.11
C TRP A 591 -24.14 -0.27 26.34
N ALA A 592 -23.65 0.37 27.41
CA ALA A 592 -24.41 0.73 28.60
C ALA A 592 -24.25 2.24 28.86
N ALA A 593 -25.19 2.82 29.59
CA ALA A 593 -25.14 4.22 29.99
C ALA A 593 -25.66 4.37 31.41
N ALA A 594 -25.12 5.35 32.14
CA ALA A 594 -25.59 5.69 33.47
C ALA A 594 -27.06 6.16 33.46
N ASP A 595 -27.69 6.21 34.63
CA ASP A 595 -29.03 6.79 34.77
C ASP A 595 -29.00 8.29 34.45
N GLN A 596 -29.52 8.65 33.28
CA GLN A 596 -29.51 10.03 32.76
C GLN A 596 -30.26 11.01 33.65
N ARG A 597 -31.15 10.54 34.55
CA ARG A 597 -31.83 11.42 35.53
C ARG A 597 -30.85 12.09 36.48
N ALA A 598 -29.65 11.55 36.67
CA ALA A 598 -28.59 12.17 37.46
C ALA A 598 -28.15 13.54 36.88
N LEU A 599 -28.23 13.72 35.55
CA LEU A 599 -27.86 14.97 34.87
C LEU A 599 -28.71 16.17 35.33
N ARG A 600 -29.95 15.93 35.78
CA ARG A 600 -30.83 16.98 36.32
C ARG A 600 -30.26 17.70 37.55
N ARG A 601 -29.29 17.09 38.24
CA ARG A 601 -28.64 17.65 39.43
C ARG A 601 -27.15 17.94 39.22
N ALA A 602 -26.62 17.69 38.03
CA ALA A 602 -25.19 17.82 37.77
C ALA A 602 -24.73 19.29 37.76
N VAL A 603 -25.58 20.19 37.25
CA VAL A 603 -25.34 21.65 37.30
C VAL A 603 -26.06 22.24 38.53
N PRO A 604 -25.35 22.93 39.44
CA PRO A 604 -25.96 23.55 40.61
C PRO A 604 -26.94 24.67 40.25
N GLU A 605 -28.06 24.76 40.97
CA GLU A 605 -29.03 25.86 40.84
C GLU A 605 -28.42 27.23 41.16
N ASN A 606 -27.44 27.27 42.09
CA ASN A 606 -26.67 28.48 42.34
C ASN A 606 -25.72 28.73 41.16
N ARG A 607 -26.05 29.72 40.32
CA ARG A 607 -25.29 30.11 39.12
C ARG A 607 -23.80 30.38 39.33
N LEU A 608 -23.37 30.74 40.54
CA LEU A 608 -21.97 31.02 40.87
C LEU A 608 -21.18 29.77 41.30
N ARG A 609 -21.85 28.66 41.61
CA ARG A 609 -21.20 27.43 42.07
C ARG A 609 -20.71 26.62 40.87
N VAL A 610 -19.42 26.32 40.84
CA VAL A 610 -18.81 25.44 39.83
C VAL A 610 -19.20 23.97 40.06
N TYR A 611 -19.00 23.13 39.05
CA TYR A 611 -19.23 21.69 39.06
C TYR A 611 -18.17 21.00 38.21
N ASP A 612 -18.05 19.68 38.36
CA ASP A 612 -17.17 18.88 37.52
C ASP A 612 -17.89 18.50 36.22
N VAL A 613 -17.43 19.07 35.11
CA VAL A 613 -17.99 18.78 33.78
C VAL A 613 -17.59 17.38 33.29
N ARG A 614 -16.51 16.77 33.79
CA ARG A 614 -16.14 15.39 33.43
C ARG A 614 -17.19 14.41 33.96
N ALA A 615 -17.69 14.62 35.17
CA ALA A 615 -18.82 13.84 35.68
C ALA A 615 -20.09 13.97 34.82
N VAL A 616 -20.34 15.14 34.21
CA VAL A 616 -21.43 15.32 33.23
C VAL A 616 -21.17 14.49 31.98
N ILE A 617 -19.95 14.55 31.45
CA ILE A 617 -19.53 13.81 30.26
C ILE A 617 -19.64 12.30 30.49
N ASP A 618 -19.10 11.78 31.60
CA ASP A 618 -19.14 10.36 31.95
C ASP A 618 -20.56 9.85 32.15
N THR A 619 -21.45 10.69 32.72
CA THR A 619 -22.87 10.33 32.85
C THR A 619 -23.57 10.30 31.49
N LEU A 620 -23.22 11.23 30.58
CA LEU A 620 -23.85 11.36 29.27
C LEU A 620 -23.37 10.30 28.28
N ALA A 621 -22.07 10.04 28.25
CA ALA A 621 -21.42 9.09 27.36
C ALA A 621 -21.80 7.63 27.69
N ASP A 622 -21.55 6.72 26.75
CA ASP A 622 -21.59 5.29 27.07
C ASP A 622 -20.48 4.97 28.08
N GLU A 623 -20.74 4.05 29.01
CA GLU A 623 -19.83 3.72 30.10
C GLU A 623 -18.45 3.29 29.56
N GLY A 624 -17.37 3.89 30.09
CA GLY A 624 -16.00 3.62 29.68
C GLY A 624 -15.62 4.16 28.29
N SER A 625 -16.50 4.89 27.60
CA SER A 625 -16.25 5.38 26.24
C SER A 625 -15.60 6.76 26.18
N PHE A 626 -15.49 7.51 27.28
CA PHE A 626 -14.82 8.80 27.27
C PHE A 626 -13.30 8.63 27.25
N LEU A 627 -12.69 9.08 26.16
CA LEU A 627 -11.24 9.16 25.99
C LEU A 627 -10.84 10.64 25.90
N GLU A 628 -10.43 11.21 27.03
CA GLU A 628 -9.99 12.60 27.10
C GLU A 628 -8.63 12.79 26.40
N LEU A 629 -8.53 13.83 25.58
CA LEU A 629 -7.32 14.21 24.85
C LEU A 629 -6.73 15.50 25.41
N ARG A 630 -5.41 15.50 25.61
CA ARG A 630 -4.60 16.60 26.16
C ARG A 630 -5.16 17.17 27.48
N PRO A 631 -5.50 16.34 28.50
CA PRO A 631 -6.11 16.84 29.75
C PRO A 631 -5.24 17.89 30.47
N ALA A 632 -3.92 17.80 30.33
CA ALA A 632 -2.96 18.69 31.00
C ALA A 632 -2.65 20.00 30.23
N PHE A 633 -3.11 20.14 28.98
CA PHE A 633 -2.92 21.35 28.17
C PHE A 633 -4.26 22.04 27.96
N ALA A 634 -4.28 23.36 28.17
CA ALA A 634 -5.49 24.20 28.12
C ALA A 634 -6.71 23.56 28.82
N PRO A 635 -6.64 23.33 30.14
CA PRO A 635 -7.66 22.56 30.87
C PRO A 635 -9.04 23.23 30.88
N GLY A 636 -9.14 24.53 30.54
CA GLY A 636 -10.42 25.25 30.40
C GLY A 636 -11.29 24.79 29.24
N LEU A 637 -10.71 24.11 28.24
CA LEU A 637 -11.45 23.46 27.17
C LEU A 637 -11.09 21.97 27.12
N ILE A 638 -12.05 21.14 27.52
CA ILE A 638 -11.96 19.69 27.44
C ILE A 638 -12.19 19.26 26.00
N THR A 639 -11.36 18.34 25.53
CA THR A 639 -11.48 17.70 24.23
C THR A 639 -11.39 16.20 24.40
N GLY A 640 -12.17 15.43 23.65
CA GLY A 640 -12.06 13.97 23.70
C GLY A 640 -12.91 13.28 22.66
N LEU A 641 -12.87 11.94 22.71
CA LEU A 641 -13.72 11.06 21.92
C LEU A 641 -14.68 10.33 22.87
N ILE A 642 -15.95 10.22 22.50
CA ILE A 642 -16.98 9.55 23.28
C ILE A 642 -17.79 8.61 22.38
N ARG A 643 -18.63 7.77 23.00
CA ARG A 643 -19.74 7.10 22.29
C ARG A 643 -21.09 7.46 22.90
N ILE A 644 -22.10 7.55 22.04
CA ILE A 644 -23.51 7.61 22.43
C ILE A 644 -24.26 6.55 21.64
N GLU A 645 -24.77 5.55 22.35
CA GLU A 645 -25.40 4.36 21.76
C GLU A 645 -24.48 3.63 20.76
N GLY A 646 -23.22 3.48 21.12
CA GLY A 646 -22.16 2.84 20.34
C GLY A 646 -21.58 3.71 19.23
N ARG A 647 -22.22 4.83 18.87
CA ARG A 647 -21.78 5.72 17.79
C ARG A 647 -20.66 6.64 18.26
N PRO A 648 -19.54 6.77 17.55
CA PRO A 648 -18.43 7.63 17.95
C PRO A 648 -18.73 9.12 17.69
N LEU A 649 -18.34 9.99 18.63
CA LEU A 649 -18.40 11.44 18.48
C LEU A 649 -17.12 12.08 19.03
N GLY A 650 -16.70 13.19 18.44
CA GLY A 650 -15.81 14.14 19.10
C GLY A 650 -16.56 15.01 20.11
N LEU A 651 -15.89 15.43 21.18
CA LEU A 651 -16.48 16.20 22.25
C LEU A 651 -15.61 17.42 22.57
N ILE A 652 -16.21 18.62 22.57
CA ILE A 652 -15.65 19.81 23.21
C ILE A 652 -16.53 20.25 24.38
N ALA A 653 -15.92 20.63 25.50
CA ALA A 653 -16.66 21.11 26.67
C ALA A 653 -15.89 22.18 27.44
N ASN A 654 -16.59 23.20 27.94
CA ASN A 654 -15.96 24.20 28.83
C ASN A 654 -15.83 23.64 30.25
N ASP A 655 -14.67 23.80 30.88
CA ASP A 655 -14.48 23.47 32.30
C ASP A 655 -14.70 24.72 33.17
N PRO A 656 -15.83 24.84 33.88
CA PRO A 656 -16.13 26.02 34.69
C PRO A 656 -15.21 26.18 35.90
N VAL A 657 -14.42 25.16 36.29
CA VAL A 657 -13.42 25.25 37.36
C VAL A 657 -12.22 26.09 36.91
N HIS A 658 -11.91 26.10 35.62
CA HIS A 658 -10.79 26.85 35.06
C HIS A 658 -11.25 28.16 34.43
N LEU A 659 -10.79 29.31 34.97
CA LEU A 659 -11.14 30.64 34.47
C LEU A 659 -12.66 30.88 34.33
N GLY A 660 -13.46 30.17 35.13
CA GLY A 660 -14.92 30.20 35.02
C GLY A 660 -15.48 29.63 33.72
N GLY A 661 -14.71 28.84 32.94
CA GLY A 661 -15.10 28.30 31.64
C GLY A 661 -14.80 29.21 30.45
N ALA A 662 -14.02 30.28 30.65
CA ALA A 662 -13.61 31.17 29.55
C ALA A 662 -12.75 30.41 28.53
N VAL A 663 -12.96 30.70 27.24
CA VAL A 663 -12.14 30.14 26.16
C VAL A 663 -10.92 31.05 25.97
N ASP A 664 -9.75 30.57 26.38
CA ASP A 664 -8.48 31.28 26.19
C ASP A 664 -7.80 30.90 24.87
N CYS A 665 -6.60 31.45 24.66
CA CYS A 665 -5.81 31.25 23.45
C CYS A 665 -5.51 29.77 23.17
N ASP A 666 -5.02 29.06 24.19
CA ASP A 666 -4.59 27.68 24.04
C ASP A 666 -5.80 26.73 24.02
N GLY A 667 -6.89 27.07 24.73
CA GLY A 667 -8.17 26.39 24.61
C GLY A 667 -8.73 26.49 23.20
N ALA A 668 -8.67 27.67 22.57
CA ALA A 668 -9.10 27.83 21.19
C ALA A 668 -8.28 27.00 20.19
N ASP A 669 -6.95 26.92 20.37
CA ASP A 669 -6.08 26.06 19.55
C ASP A 669 -6.44 24.58 19.75
N LYS A 670 -6.52 24.12 21.00
CA LYS A 670 -6.88 22.74 21.38
C LYS A 670 -8.24 22.31 20.79
N GLY A 671 -9.26 23.15 20.94
CA GLY A 671 -10.59 22.91 20.38
C GLY A 671 -10.58 22.87 18.86
N SER A 672 -9.87 23.82 18.23
CA SER A 672 -9.72 23.88 16.77
C SER A 672 -9.13 22.60 16.19
N ARG A 673 -8.09 22.06 16.82
CA ARG A 673 -7.45 20.81 16.38
C ARG A 673 -8.40 19.61 16.50
N LEU A 674 -9.20 19.52 17.59
CA LEU A 674 -10.20 18.47 17.69
C LEU A 674 -11.25 18.56 16.57
N LEU A 675 -11.72 19.77 16.25
CA LEU A 675 -12.66 19.97 15.16
C LEU A 675 -12.10 19.50 13.80
N GLN A 676 -10.82 19.77 13.53
CA GLN A 676 -10.15 19.27 12.33
C GLN A 676 -10.04 17.74 12.32
N LEU A 677 -9.67 17.13 13.45
CA LEU A 677 -9.62 15.69 13.60
C LEU A 677 -10.99 15.04 13.29
N CYS A 678 -12.04 15.62 13.84
CA CYS A 678 -13.41 15.15 13.66
C CYS A 678 -13.88 15.31 12.21
N ASP A 679 -13.61 16.45 11.58
CA ASP A 679 -13.99 16.67 10.17
C ASP A 679 -13.23 15.75 9.21
N ALA A 680 -11.94 15.51 9.46
CA ALA A 680 -11.10 14.67 8.61
C ALA A 680 -11.56 13.20 8.58
N PHE A 681 -12.05 12.68 9.72
CA PHE A 681 -12.47 11.29 9.88
C PHE A 681 -13.99 11.12 10.06
N ASP A 682 -14.77 12.13 9.63
CA ASP A 682 -16.23 12.12 9.62
C ASP A 682 -16.88 11.78 10.99
N LEU A 683 -16.28 12.25 12.08
CA LEU A 683 -16.82 12.10 13.43
C LEU A 683 -17.74 13.28 13.76
N PRO A 684 -19.03 13.04 14.08
CA PRO A 684 -19.91 14.09 14.59
C PRO A 684 -19.34 14.75 15.84
N VAL A 685 -19.64 16.03 16.04
CA VAL A 685 -19.14 16.80 17.19
C VAL A 685 -20.26 17.11 18.17
N LEU A 686 -20.06 16.79 19.45
CA LEU A 686 -20.87 17.30 20.55
C LEU A 686 -20.14 18.46 21.23
N SER A 687 -20.83 19.58 21.42
CA SER A 687 -20.34 20.76 22.11
C SER A 687 -21.16 21.02 23.38
N LEU A 688 -20.53 20.91 24.55
CA LEU A 688 -21.13 21.21 25.84
C LEU A 688 -20.70 22.60 26.31
N ILE A 689 -21.66 23.53 26.33
CA ILE A 689 -21.37 24.96 26.46
C ILE A 689 -21.68 25.44 27.89
N ASP A 690 -20.64 25.90 28.60
CA ASP A 690 -20.75 26.64 29.87
C ASP A 690 -19.63 27.69 29.96
N THR A 691 -19.72 28.71 29.11
CA THR A 691 -18.68 29.72 28.94
C THR A 691 -19.17 31.16 29.16
N PRO A 692 -18.38 32.00 29.86
CA PRO A 692 -18.56 33.45 29.90
C PRO A 692 -18.10 34.16 28.62
N GLY A 693 -17.59 33.42 27.62
CA GLY A 693 -17.05 33.95 26.39
C GLY A 693 -15.54 33.73 26.28
N PHE A 694 -14.89 34.45 25.38
CA PHE A 694 -13.43 34.43 25.28
C PHE A 694 -12.77 35.10 26.48
N MET A 695 -11.58 34.64 26.83
CA MET A 695 -10.73 35.32 27.80
C MET A 695 -10.30 36.68 27.24
N VAL A 696 -10.43 37.73 28.07
CA VAL A 696 -10.14 39.12 27.71
C VAL A 696 -9.07 39.70 28.63
N GLY A 697 -8.43 40.78 28.19
CA GLY A 697 -7.44 41.53 28.95
C GLY A 697 -6.08 41.59 28.24
N PRO A 698 -5.21 42.54 28.61
CA PRO A 698 -3.94 42.77 27.90
C PRO A 698 -3.08 41.52 27.74
N ASP A 699 -3.06 40.64 28.74
CA ASP A 699 -2.28 39.40 28.71
C ASP A 699 -2.83 38.39 27.67
N SER A 700 -4.16 38.29 27.54
CA SER A 700 -4.80 37.47 26.51
C SER A 700 -4.47 38.01 25.11
N GLU A 701 -4.55 39.33 24.94
CA GLU A 701 -4.22 39.97 23.66
C GLU A 701 -2.74 39.80 23.29
N ALA A 702 -1.84 39.87 24.27
CA ALA A 702 -0.41 39.62 24.08
C ALA A 702 -0.11 38.17 23.64
N ALA A 703 -0.97 37.21 24.03
CA ALA A 703 -0.92 35.82 23.56
C ALA A 703 -1.54 35.60 22.17
N ALA A 704 -1.84 36.68 21.44
CA ALA A 704 -2.45 36.69 20.11
C ALA A 704 -3.90 36.15 20.06
N ALA A 705 -4.69 36.46 21.10
CA ALA A 705 -6.10 36.05 21.21
C ALA A 705 -6.90 36.25 19.92
N VAL A 706 -6.80 37.42 19.28
CA VAL A 706 -7.51 37.72 18.02
C VAL A 706 -7.32 36.63 16.96
N ARG A 707 -6.10 36.12 16.76
CA ARG A 707 -5.82 35.09 15.75
C ARG A 707 -6.16 33.69 16.25
N LYS A 708 -5.78 33.34 17.48
CA LYS A 708 -6.00 32.00 18.05
C LYS A 708 -7.48 31.68 18.23
N THR A 709 -8.24 32.60 18.81
CA THR A 709 -9.71 32.45 18.95
C THR A 709 -10.44 32.42 17.60
N SER A 710 -9.93 33.16 16.60
CA SER A 710 -10.46 33.08 15.23
C SER A 710 -10.28 31.70 14.58
N ARG A 711 -9.26 30.91 14.96
CA ARG A 711 -9.11 29.53 14.46
C ARG A 711 -10.34 28.68 14.80
N LEU A 712 -10.91 28.86 16.00
CA LEU A 712 -12.08 28.09 16.43
C LEU A 712 -13.29 28.39 15.53
N PHE A 713 -13.55 29.67 15.23
CA PHE A 713 -14.59 30.06 14.26
C PHE A 713 -14.36 29.48 12.88
N ILE A 714 -13.14 29.58 12.34
CA ILE A 714 -12.82 29.13 10.98
C ILE A 714 -13.04 27.61 10.87
N ASN A 715 -12.54 26.84 11.83
CA ASN A 715 -12.66 25.38 11.79
C ASN A 715 -14.11 24.95 12.03
N ALA A 716 -14.81 25.56 12.99
CA ALA A 716 -16.20 25.20 13.28
C ALA A 716 -17.14 25.55 12.12
N ALA A 717 -16.96 26.70 11.46
CA ALA A 717 -17.74 27.10 10.29
C ALA A 717 -17.42 26.27 9.02
N ARG A 718 -16.35 25.47 9.04
CA ARG A 718 -15.92 24.61 7.92
C ARG A 718 -16.21 23.13 8.16
N LEU A 719 -16.75 22.76 9.32
CA LEU A 719 -17.17 21.39 9.60
C LEU A 719 -18.15 20.91 8.53
N GLY A 720 -17.82 19.80 7.88
CA GLY A 720 -18.75 19.07 7.01
C GLY A 720 -19.46 17.91 7.73
N THR A 721 -19.00 17.54 8.92
CA THR A 721 -19.65 16.58 9.82
C THR A 721 -20.66 17.29 10.74
N PRO A 722 -21.77 16.65 11.17
CA PRO A 722 -22.76 17.31 12.02
C PRO A 722 -22.19 17.72 13.38
N MET A 723 -22.54 18.93 13.81
CA MET A 723 -22.29 19.44 15.15
C MET A 723 -23.61 19.52 15.93
N PHE A 724 -23.58 19.16 17.21
CA PHE A 724 -24.68 19.28 18.15
C PHE A 724 -24.23 20.15 19.33
N ALA A 725 -25.02 21.14 19.72
CA ALA A 725 -24.69 22.01 20.85
C ALA A 725 -25.70 21.83 21.99
N VAL A 726 -25.18 21.72 23.21
CA VAL A 726 -25.96 21.65 24.44
C VAL A 726 -25.42 22.68 25.42
N VAL A 727 -26.19 23.73 25.68
CA VAL A 727 -25.85 24.74 26.68
C VAL A 727 -26.21 24.21 28.06
N LEU A 728 -25.19 23.90 28.86
CA LEU A 728 -25.34 23.39 30.22
C LEU A 728 -25.77 24.52 31.18
N ARG A 729 -25.15 25.69 31.04
CA ARG A 729 -25.45 26.88 31.85
C ARG A 729 -25.11 28.17 31.11
N LYS A 730 -23.86 28.63 31.10
CA LYS A 730 -23.52 29.94 30.53
C LYS A 730 -23.28 29.87 29.02
N ALA A 731 -23.89 30.77 28.27
CA ALA A 731 -23.61 30.98 26.86
C ALA A 731 -23.52 32.48 26.56
N TYR A 732 -22.35 33.07 26.84
CA TYR A 732 -22.11 34.50 26.66
C TYR A 732 -21.17 34.83 25.49
N GLY A 733 -21.56 35.83 24.71
CA GLY A 733 -20.75 36.50 23.70
C GLY A 733 -20.14 35.59 22.62
N LEU A 734 -19.08 36.09 21.98
CA LEU A 734 -18.44 35.44 20.85
C LEU A 734 -17.85 34.06 21.19
N GLY A 735 -17.44 33.83 22.45
CA GLY A 735 -16.92 32.52 22.85
C GLY A 735 -17.99 31.42 22.82
N ALA A 736 -19.21 31.73 23.28
CA ALA A 736 -20.34 30.80 23.17
C ALA A 736 -20.74 30.56 21.71
N GLN A 737 -20.72 31.61 20.88
CA GLN A 737 -20.94 31.46 19.44
C GLN A 737 -19.90 30.55 18.79
N ALA A 738 -18.60 30.73 19.10
CA ALA A 738 -17.54 29.89 18.57
C ALA A 738 -17.70 28.42 18.98
N MET A 739 -18.07 28.16 20.25
CA MET A 739 -18.38 26.81 20.74
C MET A 739 -19.57 26.16 20.00
N ALA A 740 -20.50 26.97 19.49
CA ALA A 740 -21.66 26.51 18.74
C ALA A 740 -21.45 26.51 17.21
N GLY A 741 -20.22 26.62 16.68
CA GLY A 741 -20.03 26.63 15.21
C GLY A 741 -20.03 28.02 14.57
N GLY A 742 -19.97 29.09 15.38
CA GLY A 742 -20.00 30.49 14.97
C GLY A 742 -21.35 31.18 15.20
N SER A 743 -22.41 30.42 15.47
CA SER A 743 -23.74 30.90 15.83
C SER A 743 -24.49 29.78 16.56
N THR A 744 -25.41 30.10 17.47
CA THR A 744 -26.29 29.10 18.09
C THR A 744 -27.21 28.41 17.08
N LEU A 745 -27.34 28.93 15.87
CA LEU A 745 -28.13 28.34 14.78
C LEU A 745 -27.27 27.59 13.73
N ALA A 746 -25.95 27.49 13.94
CA ALA A 746 -25.06 26.74 13.06
C ALA A 746 -25.10 25.21 13.25
N PRO A 747 -25.25 24.66 14.47
CA PRO A 747 -25.34 23.23 14.69
C PRO A 747 -26.62 22.62 14.08
N VAL A 748 -26.68 21.29 13.99
CA VAL A 748 -27.91 20.55 13.64
C VAL A 748 -29.03 20.87 14.64
N PHE A 749 -28.66 20.99 15.92
CA PHE A 749 -29.48 21.64 16.92
C PHE A 749 -28.58 22.30 17.97
N CYS A 750 -29.07 23.39 18.55
CA CYS A 750 -28.60 23.98 19.79
C CYS A 750 -29.73 23.92 20.82
N ALA A 751 -29.57 23.04 21.81
CA ALA A 751 -30.50 22.91 22.92
C ALA A 751 -29.87 23.48 24.20
N ALA A 752 -30.71 23.88 25.15
CA ALA A 752 -30.26 24.30 26.47
C ALA A 752 -30.89 23.43 27.56
N TRP A 753 -30.12 23.18 28.62
CA TRP A 753 -30.71 22.74 29.88
C TRP A 753 -31.48 23.90 30.54
N PRO A 754 -32.39 23.63 31.50
CA PRO A 754 -33.18 24.68 32.15
C PRO A 754 -32.34 25.70 32.91
N THR A 755 -31.11 25.32 33.28
CA THR A 755 -30.08 26.17 33.90
C THR A 755 -29.43 27.17 32.93
N GLY A 756 -29.73 27.08 31.63
CA GLY A 756 -29.16 27.92 30.60
C GLY A 756 -29.42 29.42 30.80
N GLU A 757 -28.35 30.22 30.67
CA GLU A 757 -28.34 31.67 30.73
C GLU A 757 -27.47 32.25 29.60
N PHE A 758 -28.03 33.23 28.87
CA PHE A 758 -27.48 33.77 27.64
C PHE A 758 -27.30 35.29 27.71
N GLY A 759 -26.43 35.81 26.85
CA GLY A 759 -26.29 37.25 26.64
C GLY A 759 -25.11 37.61 25.75
N GLY A 760 -25.09 38.82 25.18
CA GLY A 760 -23.99 39.28 24.33
C GLY A 760 -22.66 39.45 25.07
N MET A 761 -22.70 39.58 26.40
CA MET A 761 -21.55 39.58 27.31
C MET A 761 -22.02 39.17 28.72
N GLY A 762 -21.10 39.01 29.67
CA GLY A 762 -21.44 38.79 31.07
C GLY A 762 -22.41 39.86 31.60
N LEU A 763 -23.49 39.42 32.25
CA LEU A 763 -24.63 40.29 32.60
C LEU A 763 -24.23 41.44 33.51
N GLU A 764 -23.33 41.21 34.46
CA GLU A 764 -22.81 42.23 35.37
C GLU A 764 -22.06 43.33 34.61
N GLY A 765 -21.30 42.96 33.58
CA GLY A 765 -20.62 43.90 32.69
C GLY A 765 -21.61 44.69 31.84
N ALA A 766 -22.64 44.03 31.30
CA ALA A 766 -23.69 44.66 30.52
C ALA A 766 -24.45 45.73 31.33
N VAL A 767 -24.77 45.45 32.60
CA VAL A 767 -25.41 46.45 33.48
C VAL A 767 -24.48 47.64 33.73
N ARG A 768 -23.21 47.39 34.11
CA ARG A 768 -22.25 48.46 34.42
C ARG A 768 -21.97 49.37 33.23
N LEU A 769 -21.93 48.82 32.02
CA LEU A 769 -21.64 49.57 30.80
C LEU A 769 -22.89 50.26 30.25
N GLY A 770 -23.99 49.52 30.11
CA GLY A 770 -25.23 50.00 29.49
C GLY A 770 -25.98 51.01 30.32
N TYR A 771 -25.93 50.87 31.66
CA TYR A 771 -26.68 51.73 32.60
C TYR A 771 -25.77 52.63 33.44
N ARG A 772 -24.56 52.93 32.95
CA ARG A 772 -23.57 53.71 33.70
C ARG A 772 -24.13 55.07 34.16
N ARG A 773 -24.88 55.74 33.27
CA ARG A 773 -25.47 57.06 33.56
C ARG A 773 -26.54 56.96 34.65
N GLU A 774 -27.43 55.97 34.61
CA GLU A 774 -28.45 55.77 35.64
C GLU A 774 -27.82 55.36 36.98
N LEU A 775 -26.80 54.50 36.96
CA LEU A 775 -26.09 54.05 38.16
C LEU A 775 -25.29 55.18 38.82
N ASP A 776 -24.66 56.05 38.03
CA ASP A 776 -23.91 57.20 38.55
C ASP A 776 -24.83 58.34 39.03
N ALA A 777 -26.08 58.38 38.56
CA ALA A 777 -27.12 59.30 39.01
C ALA A 777 -27.86 58.84 40.28
N ALA A 778 -27.56 57.65 40.82
CA ALA A 778 -28.19 57.16 42.04
C ALA A 778 -27.80 58.01 43.27
N ALA A 779 -28.77 58.25 44.16
CA ALA A 779 -28.63 59.20 45.27
C ALA A 779 -27.55 58.81 46.30
N ASP A 780 -27.33 57.51 46.50
CA ASP A 780 -26.36 56.97 47.45
C ASP A 780 -25.84 55.57 47.00
N PRO A 781 -24.79 55.03 47.64
CA PRO A 781 -24.26 53.71 47.30
C PRO A 781 -25.26 52.54 47.45
N ALA A 782 -26.20 52.61 48.39
CA ALA A 782 -27.19 51.57 48.60
C ALA A 782 -28.26 51.58 47.50
N ALA A 783 -28.72 52.76 47.09
CA ALA A 783 -29.62 52.96 45.96
C ALA A 783 -28.97 52.54 44.64
N LYS A 784 -27.67 52.82 44.46
CA LYS A 784 -26.89 52.35 43.30
C LYS A 784 -26.83 50.84 43.25
N GLN A 785 -26.53 50.18 44.37
CA GLN A 785 -26.48 48.73 44.46
C GLN A 785 -27.86 48.09 44.21
N ALA A 786 -28.92 48.62 44.81
CA ALA A 786 -30.29 48.13 44.58
C ALA A 786 -30.74 48.29 43.12
N LEU A 787 -30.38 49.40 42.45
CA LEU A 787 -30.63 49.60 41.03
C LEU A 787 -29.83 48.62 40.17
N PHE A 788 -28.55 48.42 40.49
CA PHE A 788 -27.69 47.43 39.83
C PHE A 788 -28.29 46.02 39.93
N ASP A 789 -28.66 45.58 41.14
CA ASP A 789 -29.23 44.25 41.37
C ASP A 789 -30.56 44.07 40.64
N LYS A 790 -31.40 45.12 40.60
CA LYS A 790 -32.66 45.12 39.83
C LYS A 790 -32.42 44.96 38.33
N LEU A 791 -31.50 45.73 37.76
CA LEU A 791 -31.17 45.66 36.33
C LEU A 791 -30.53 44.32 35.97
N LEU A 792 -29.67 43.80 36.84
CA LEU A 792 -29.06 42.48 36.67
C LEU A 792 -30.10 41.36 36.70
N ALA A 793 -31.04 41.40 37.66
CA ALA A 793 -32.13 40.45 37.74
C ALA A 793 -33.03 40.50 36.49
N ASN A 794 -33.27 41.69 35.93
CA ASN A 794 -34.02 41.85 34.68
C ASN A 794 -33.27 41.25 33.48
N LEU A 795 -31.99 41.56 33.30
CA LEU A 795 -31.19 40.97 32.21
C LEU A 795 -31.10 39.45 32.35
N TYR A 796 -30.93 38.94 33.57
CA TYR A 796 -30.96 37.51 33.84
C TYR A 796 -32.31 36.90 33.46
N ALA A 797 -33.43 37.52 33.85
CA ALA A 797 -34.76 37.06 33.48
C ALA A 797 -34.92 36.98 31.96
N VAL A 798 -34.49 38.00 31.20
CA VAL A 798 -34.52 38.01 29.74
C VAL A 798 -33.62 36.92 29.15
N GLY A 799 -32.41 36.74 29.69
CA GLY A 799 -31.42 35.77 29.21
C GLY A 799 -31.65 34.31 29.61
N LYS A 800 -32.74 33.98 30.31
CA LYS A 800 -33.06 32.57 30.65
C LYS A 800 -33.31 31.76 29.38
N ALA A 801 -32.86 30.50 29.38
CA ALA A 801 -33.02 29.57 28.26
C ALA A 801 -34.43 29.55 27.67
N ILE A 802 -35.48 29.55 28.50
CA ILE A 802 -36.88 29.52 28.04
C ILE A 802 -37.27 30.76 27.23
N ASN A 803 -36.73 31.94 27.57
CA ASN A 803 -37.02 33.18 26.87
C ASN A 803 -36.20 33.27 25.57
N VAL A 804 -34.96 32.79 25.60
CA VAL A 804 -34.07 32.70 24.43
C VAL A 804 -34.66 31.73 23.39
N ALA A 805 -35.18 30.58 23.84
CA ALA A 805 -35.89 29.62 22.98
C ALA A 805 -37.19 30.21 22.42
N ALA A 806 -37.95 30.99 23.22
CA ALA A 806 -39.15 31.68 22.73
C ALA A 806 -38.85 32.70 21.62
N MET A 807 -37.61 33.20 21.56
CA MET A 807 -37.11 34.08 20.51
C MET A 807 -36.41 33.34 19.36
N LEU A 808 -36.39 32.00 19.39
CA LEU A 808 -35.77 31.12 18.38
C LEU A 808 -34.26 31.35 18.22
N GLU A 809 -33.57 31.81 19.25
CA GLU A 809 -32.10 31.88 19.26
C GLU A 809 -31.45 30.52 19.57
N ILE A 810 -32.24 29.56 20.06
CA ILE A 810 -31.92 28.14 20.25
C ILE A 810 -33.16 27.30 19.89
N ASP A 811 -32.97 26.01 19.61
CA ASP A 811 -34.04 25.13 19.12
C ASP A 811 -34.98 24.65 20.24
N ALA A 812 -34.45 24.41 21.44
CA ALA A 812 -35.23 23.90 22.55
C ALA A 812 -34.59 24.12 23.92
N VAL A 813 -35.44 24.12 24.94
CA VAL A 813 -35.05 23.83 26.33
C VAL A 813 -35.48 22.40 26.64
N ILE A 814 -34.53 21.55 27.03
CA ILE A 814 -34.76 20.11 27.20
C ILE A 814 -34.55 19.68 28.64
N ASP A 815 -35.16 18.56 29.05
CA ASP A 815 -34.76 17.88 30.28
C ASP A 815 -33.31 17.39 30.10
N PRO A 816 -32.38 17.65 31.04
CA PRO A 816 -31.01 17.12 30.96
C PRO A 816 -30.95 15.61 30.69
N ALA A 817 -31.92 14.84 31.19
CA ALA A 817 -31.99 13.39 30.97
C ALA A 817 -32.28 13.00 29.50
N ASP A 818 -32.83 13.90 28.70
CA ASP A 818 -33.18 13.64 27.29
C ASP A 818 -32.03 13.99 26.33
N THR A 819 -30.90 14.48 26.83
CA THR A 819 -29.77 14.93 26.00
C THR A 819 -29.30 13.85 25.01
N ARG A 820 -29.18 12.59 25.47
CA ARG A 820 -28.81 11.45 24.60
C ARG A 820 -29.83 11.24 23.47
N HIS A 821 -31.12 11.32 23.78
CA HIS A 821 -32.17 11.16 22.80
C HIS A 821 -32.04 12.20 21.67
N TRP A 822 -31.83 13.46 22.03
CA TRP A 822 -31.64 14.55 21.07
C TRP A 822 -30.43 14.31 20.16
N ILE A 823 -29.28 13.92 20.72
CA ILE A 823 -28.08 13.60 19.95
C ILE A 823 -28.37 12.47 18.96
N VAL A 824 -29.00 11.38 19.40
CA VAL A 824 -29.31 10.23 18.54
C VAL A 824 -30.30 10.58 17.43
N GLN A 825 -31.33 11.38 17.72
CA GLN A 825 -32.25 11.84 16.68
C GLN A 825 -31.57 12.81 15.70
N GLY A 826 -30.70 13.69 16.19
CA GLY A 826 -29.90 14.59 15.36
C GLY A 826 -28.98 13.82 14.42
N LEU A 827 -28.32 12.76 14.90
CA LEU A 827 -27.52 11.86 14.08
C LEU A 827 -28.34 11.17 12.98
N LYS A 828 -29.57 10.73 13.29
CA LYS A 828 -30.48 10.11 12.31
C LYS A 828 -31.02 11.11 11.28
N ALA A 829 -31.22 12.37 11.67
CA ALA A 829 -31.70 13.43 10.79
C ALA A 829 -30.60 14.02 9.89
N SER A 830 -29.33 13.82 10.26
CA SER A 830 -28.18 14.32 9.51
C SER A 830 -27.99 13.54 8.21
N ARG A 831 -27.62 14.24 7.13
CA ARG A 831 -27.37 13.61 5.83
C ARG A 831 -26.04 12.84 5.85
N PRO A 832 -25.96 11.65 5.23
CA PRO A 832 -24.70 10.95 5.05
C PRO A 832 -23.72 11.76 4.19
N ARG A 833 -22.49 11.93 4.65
CA ARG A 833 -21.42 12.54 3.86
C ARG A 833 -20.85 11.49 2.91
N HIS A 834 -20.74 11.83 1.63
CA HIS A 834 -20.22 10.90 0.60
C HIS A 834 -18.71 11.04 0.38
N ALA A 835 -18.08 12.14 0.82
CA ALA A 835 -16.61 12.29 0.93
C ALA A 835 -16.23 13.51 1.78
N PRO A 836 -15.14 13.45 2.59
CA PRO A 836 -14.60 14.63 3.27
C PRO A 836 -14.09 15.66 2.27
N GLN A 837 -14.51 16.92 2.42
CA GLN A 837 -14.20 18.02 1.49
C GLN A 837 -12.72 18.43 1.52
N ARG A 838 -12.03 18.17 2.64
CA ARG A 838 -10.57 18.32 2.83
C ARG A 838 -10.09 17.33 3.90
N ARG A 839 -9.02 16.60 3.59
CA ARG A 839 -8.34 15.62 4.45
C ARG A 839 -7.09 16.26 5.05
N PHE A 840 -7.24 17.10 6.08
CA PHE A 840 -6.09 17.76 6.71
C PHE A 840 -6.33 17.95 8.21
N VAL A 841 -5.35 17.52 9.01
CA VAL A 841 -5.28 17.76 10.45
C VAL A 841 -3.96 18.45 10.74
N ASP A 842 -4.02 19.67 11.31
CA ASP A 842 -2.82 20.38 11.76
C ASP A 842 -2.23 19.68 12.99
N GLY A 843 -0.91 19.75 13.16
CA GLY A 843 -0.24 19.24 14.36
C GLY A 843 -0.61 20.03 15.64
N TRP A 844 -1.13 21.25 15.48
CA TRP A 844 -1.43 22.18 16.57
C TRP A 844 -2.89 22.59 16.72
#